data_AF-A0A1H8RDH7-F1
#
_entry.id   AF-A0A1H8RDH7-F1
#
_cell.length_a   1.000
_cell.length_b   1.000
_cell.length_c   1.000
_cell.angle_alpha   90.00
_cell.angle_beta   90.00
_cell.angle_gamma   90.00
#
_symmetry.space_group_name_H-M   'P 1'
#
loop_
_entity.id
_entity.type
_entity.pdbx_description
1 polymer ?
#
loop_
_entity_poly.entity_id
_entity_poly.type
_entity_poly.pdbx_seq_one_letter_code
_entity_poly.pdbx_strand_id
1 'polypeptide(L)'
;MQITLPKASSAIQALLVAATLPLTMQSAFAADFTINGANSTVRTLGKDDTGTVTASGALTVGGGAVAVTITGNNATLNNQGVIRQTGSGRAVRDNTGATGLLIINGSAANGAALMQTADADVIQMNKANASVTVNNYGSMISLNASAGGAQAVDFSSITSGVNVVNNFSGGLLQANEADAVRAGVNGVVNNNGTIRSLTSTGASSDGVDAQGNTGIKIVNGATGLIEGARHGITGGQDKAGDSFVIDLTNLAGGVVRGSNGSGINLDGFNKNQSANIINHGSIIGHGVSGDGDGLDVDGLATITNTGLIRSVNAVGAPADGLAYSEGISFGGGAVTNSGTIEGLVSAGNTNAVGRGITLAGNDLSNGTREGLYGNATITNQAGGLIRGQSDSAIVAVGAASGYTVTIINQAGATIQGGGAANAAIRTGADNTVIVSGGNINGASSGKAIEMGSGNNSLTITGGGISGSIDGGVGGANTMVVQAAGSFAYAGSISHFDRVEFKSGDVVLSGVSTYSGATVLSGGTLTLDGANRIAAGSQLILNGGALRLTNAGADGQAFASLSLLDSASVRLGSSSLTFNGLGAVVGGNTLSFTEAATGGYAFRLLGDFSADTGFLALIGMTSINGQRAMFHFNGAYTDVTAAAVPEPATYAMLLGGLGLIGAMVRRRKQGV
;
A
#
# COMPACT_ATOMS: atom_id res chain seq x y z
N MET A 1 -95.50 -9.36 -12.09
CA MET A 1 -94.08 -9.42 -11.69
C MET A 1 -94.07 -9.30 -10.16
N GLN A 2 -93.87 -10.34 -9.36
CA GLN A 2 -92.62 -11.11 -9.14
C GLN A 2 -91.44 -10.17 -8.85
N ILE A 3 -90.62 -10.29 -7.79
CA ILE A 3 -90.41 -11.30 -6.70
C ILE A 3 -89.67 -10.53 -5.54
N THR A 4 -90.10 -10.53 -4.26
CA THR A 4 -89.70 -11.45 -3.14
C THR A 4 -88.17 -11.46 -2.86
N LEU A 5 -87.57 -11.15 -1.70
CA LEU A 5 -87.97 -10.73 -0.31
C LEU A 5 -86.71 -10.30 0.50
N PRO A 6 -86.79 -9.51 1.60
CA PRO A 6 -85.84 -9.61 2.73
C PRO A 6 -86.39 -10.42 3.92
N LYS A 7 -85.50 -11.13 4.63
CA LYS A 7 -85.85 -12.15 5.64
C LYS A 7 -85.80 -11.62 7.09
N ALA A 8 -86.62 -12.27 7.92
CA ALA A 8 -86.93 -12.01 9.31
C ALA A 8 -85.76 -11.88 10.32
N SER A 9 -86.04 -11.14 11.40
CA SER A 9 -85.34 -11.19 12.69
C SER A 9 -85.83 -12.36 13.55
N SER A 10 -84.94 -13.02 14.31
CA SER A 10 -85.09 -13.33 15.76
C SER A 10 -83.97 -14.28 16.24
N ALA A 11 -83.74 -14.29 17.56
CA ALA A 11 -82.64 -14.99 18.23
C ALA A 11 -82.93 -16.48 18.55
N ILE A 12 -81.87 -17.24 18.85
CA ILE A 12 -81.80 -18.24 19.93
C ILE A 12 -80.32 -18.37 20.39
N GLN A 13 -80.13 -18.64 21.67
CA GLN A 13 -78.83 -18.65 22.36
C GLN A 13 -78.06 -19.98 22.14
N ALA A 14 -76.73 -19.92 22.18
CA ALA A 14 -75.87 -21.09 22.39
C ALA A 14 -74.74 -20.79 23.40
N LEU A 15 -75.02 -21.19 24.64
CA LEU A 15 -74.17 -21.54 25.77
C LEU A 15 -72.69 -21.08 25.84
N LEU A 16 -72.42 -20.36 26.93
CA LEU A 16 -71.13 -20.00 27.50
C LEU A 16 -70.23 -21.22 27.85
N VAL A 17 -69.00 -21.27 27.33
CA VAL A 17 -67.84 -21.90 28.00
C VAL A 17 -66.65 -20.95 27.93
N ALA A 18 -66.65 -19.95 28.80
CA ALA A 18 -65.48 -19.10 29.02
C ALA A 18 -64.47 -19.85 29.90
N ALA A 19 -63.64 -20.71 29.28
CA ALA A 19 -62.48 -21.28 29.92
C ALA A 19 -61.38 -20.22 30.07
N THR A 20 -61.56 -19.30 31.02
CA THR A 20 -60.50 -18.39 31.48
C THR A 20 -59.44 -19.21 32.21
N LEU A 21 -58.50 -19.81 31.48
CA LEU A 21 -57.24 -20.19 32.08
C LEU A 21 -56.58 -18.92 32.61
N PRO A 22 -56.21 -18.83 33.90
CA PRO A 22 -55.28 -17.81 34.32
C PRO A 22 -53.95 -18.12 33.63
N LEU A 23 -53.57 -17.34 32.62
CA LEU A 23 -52.15 -17.18 32.30
C LEU A 23 -51.51 -16.48 33.50
N THR A 24 -51.15 -17.25 34.51
CA THR A 24 -50.17 -16.83 35.50
C THR A 24 -48.87 -16.65 34.73
N MET A 25 -48.57 -15.40 34.32
CA MET A 25 -47.21 -14.98 34.01
C MET A 25 -46.40 -15.10 35.29
N GLN A 26 -45.96 -16.33 35.57
CA GLN A 26 -45.11 -16.66 36.68
C GLN A 26 -43.74 -16.08 36.33
N SER A 27 -43.47 -14.89 36.86
CA SER A 27 -42.17 -14.25 36.78
C SER A 27 -41.12 -15.24 37.27
N ALA A 28 -40.27 -15.72 36.37
CA ALA A 28 -39.19 -16.62 36.72
C ALA A 28 -38.22 -15.86 37.65
N PHE A 29 -38.27 -16.17 38.94
CA PHE A 29 -37.28 -15.73 39.89
C PHE A 29 -35.90 -16.22 39.42
N ALA A 30 -34.88 -15.39 39.60
CA ALA A 30 -33.50 -15.75 39.33
C ALA A 30 -33.09 -16.95 40.21
N ALA A 31 -32.59 -18.00 39.55
CA ALA A 31 -32.03 -19.20 40.17
C ALA A 31 -31.31 -20.04 39.11
N ASP A 32 -30.44 -20.96 39.57
CA ASP A 32 -29.95 -22.10 38.79
C ASP A 32 -31.07 -22.82 38.03
N PHE A 33 -30.77 -23.29 36.81
CA PHE A 33 -31.68 -24.17 36.08
C PHE A 33 -30.97 -25.25 35.27
N THR A 34 -31.67 -26.36 35.01
CA THR A 34 -31.24 -27.38 34.05
C THR A 34 -32.41 -27.76 33.15
N ILE A 35 -32.19 -27.76 31.83
CA ILE A 35 -33.14 -28.18 30.81
C ILE A 35 -32.58 -29.42 30.11
N ASN A 36 -33.26 -30.56 30.27
CA ASN A 36 -32.84 -31.87 29.74
C ASN A 36 -33.82 -32.48 28.70
N GLY A 37 -34.84 -31.73 28.33
CA GLY A 37 -35.80 -32.04 27.26
C GLY A 37 -36.40 -30.75 26.69
N ALA A 38 -37.54 -30.86 26.00
CA ALA A 38 -38.24 -29.68 25.47
C ALA A 38 -38.83 -28.79 26.59
N ASN A 39 -38.63 -27.48 26.47
CA ASN A 39 -39.14 -26.47 27.39
C ASN A 39 -39.45 -25.16 26.64
N SER A 40 -40.47 -24.42 27.11
CA SER A 40 -40.86 -23.12 26.52
C SER A 40 -41.00 -22.01 27.55
N THR A 41 -40.52 -22.23 28.77
CA THR A 41 -40.58 -21.27 29.87
C THR A 41 -39.30 -20.43 29.88
N VAL A 42 -39.47 -19.10 29.75
CA VAL A 42 -38.37 -18.12 29.88
C VAL A 42 -37.60 -18.29 31.18
N ARG A 43 -36.31 -17.93 31.16
CA ARG A 43 -35.39 -18.08 32.29
C ARG A 43 -34.76 -16.76 32.68
N THR A 44 -34.32 -16.70 33.93
CA THR A 44 -33.61 -15.56 34.52
C THR A 44 -32.39 -16.09 35.26
N LEU A 45 -31.22 -15.50 35.04
CA LEU A 45 -30.00 -15.76 35.82
C LEU A 45 -29.61 -14.48 36.58
N GLY A 46 -29.57 -14.59 37.90
CA GLY A 46 -29.14 -13.57 38.83
C GLY A 46 -27.67 -13.70 39.19
N LYS A 47 -27.32 -13.34 40.43
CA LYS A 47 -25.92 -13.30 40.87
C LYS A 47 -25.41 -14.72 41.17
N ASP A 48 -24.28 -15.06 40.55
CA ASP A 48 -23.57 -16.35 40.64
C ASP A 48 -24.40 -17.58 40.16
N ASP A 49 -25.60 -17.38 39.59
CA ASP A 49 -26.48 -18.45 39.08
C ASP A 49 -25.91 -19.14 37.83
N THR A 50 -26.17 -20.43 37.68
CA THR A 50 -25.82 -21.26 36.53
C THR A 50 -27.04 -21.85 35.81
N GLY A 51 -27.24 -21.45 34.57
CA GLY A 51 -28.22 -22.03 33.65
C GLY A 51 -27.59 -23.07 32.74
N THR A 52 -28.13 -24.29 32.72
CA THR A 52 -27.67 -25.37 31.83
C THR A 52 -28.77 -25.86 30.90
N VAL A 53 -28.46 -25.98 29.62
CA VAL A 53 -29.27 -26.75 28.64
C VAL A 53 -28.42 -27.92 28.20
N THR A 54 -28.84 -29.16 28.50
CA THR A 54 -28.06 -30.36 28.15
C THR A 54 -28.13 -30.64 26.63
N ALA A 55 -27.34 -31.60 26.13
CA ALA A 55 -27.38 -32.00 24.72
C ALA A 55 -28.75 -32.52 24.24
N SER A 56 -29.62 -32.99 25.15
CA SER A 56 -31.02 -33.37 24.85
C SER A 56 -32.03 -32.26 25.18
N GLY A 57 -31.57 -31.14 25.74
CA GLY A 57 -32.39 -30.00 26.14
C GLY A 57 -32.70 -29.05 24.99
N ALA A 58 -33.91 -28.52 24.97
CA ALA A 58 -34.34 -27.52 24.01
C ALA A 58 -35.24 -26.47 24.66
N LEU A 59 -34.73 -25.25 24.86
CA LEU A 59 -35.52 -24.08 25.26
C LEU A 59 -36.02 -23.35 24.01
N THR A 60 -37.32 -23.46 23.70
CA THR A 60 -37.96 -22.75 22.57
C THR A 60 -39.00 -21.75 23.06
N VAL A 61 -38.74 -20.45 22.89
CA VAL A 61 -39.58 -19.34 23.36
C VAL A 61 -40.10 -18.53 22.16
N GLY A 62 -41.38 -18.14 22.20
CA GLY A 62 -42.01 -17.31 21.16
C GLY A 62 -42.40 -15.91 21.64
N GLY A 63 -42.98 -15.11 20.74
CA GLY A 63 -43.38 -13.73 21.02
C GLY A 63 -42.19 -12.79 21.21
N GLY A 64 -42.38 -11.70 21.96
CA GLY A 64 -41.32 -10.70 22.24
C GLY A 64 -40.49 -10.96 23.49
N ALA A 65 -40.68 -12.09 24.18
CA ALA A 65 -39.98 -12.38 25.44
C ALA A 65 -38.55 -12.90 25.19
N VAL A 66 -37.60 -12.47 26.00
CA VAL A 66 -36.22 -12.98 25.98
C VAL A 66 -36.19 -14.40 26.54
N ALA A 67 -35.47 -15.33 25.89
CA ALA A 67 -35.42 -16.73 26.34
C ALA A 67 -34.64 -16.90 27.66
N VAL A 68 -33.48 -16.24 27.79
CA VAL A 68 -32.69 -16.14 29.03
C VAL A 68 -32.35 -14.67 29.33
N THR A 69 -32.91 -14.14 30.41
CA THR A 69 -32.61 -12.77 30.90
C THR A 69 -31.50 -12.83 31.94
N ILE A 70 -30.50 -11.95 31.83
CA ILE A 70 -29.42 -11.82 32.82
C ILE A 70 -29.72 -10.59 33.70
N THR A 71 -29.63 -10.77 35.02
CA THR A 71 -29.96 -9.73 36.02
C THR A 71 -28.94 -9.59 37.15
N GLY A 72 -27.92 -10.45 37.21
CA GLY A 72 -26.89 -10.39 38.26
C GLY A 72 -25.50 -10.83 37.79
N ASN A 73 -24.50 -10.42 38.57
CA ASN A 73 -23.09 -10.60 38.24
C ASN A 73 -22.64 -12.07 38.35
N ASN A 74 -21.63 -12.45 37.58
CA ASN A 74 -21.01 -13.78 37.51
C ASN A 74 -21.95 -14.91 37.08
N ALA A 75 -23.10 -14.60 36.47
CA ALA A 75 -23.98 -15.61 35.91
C ALA A 75 -23.25 -16.47 34.85
N THR A 76 -23.57 -17.76 34.80
CA THR A 76 -23.05 -18.68 33.76
C THR A 76 -24.20 -19.31 32.99
N LEU A 77 -24.17 -19.24 31.66
CA LEU A 77 -25.10 -19.94 30.77
C LEU A 77 -24.34 -20.97 29.93
N ASN A 78 -24.61 -22.25 30.17
CA ASN A 78 -24.00 -23.38 29.46
C ASN A 78 -25.04 -24.09 28.57
N ASN A 79 -25.04 -23.78 27.27
CA ASN A 79 -25.88 -24.43 26.28
C ASN A 79 -25.11 -25.54 25.54
N GLN A 80 -25.43 -26.79 25.86
CA GLN A 80 -24.99 -27.97 25.10
C GLN A 80 -26.07 -28.45 24.10
N GLY A 81 -27.28 -27.91 24.15
CA GLY A 81 -28.42 -28.28 23.31
C GLY A 81 -28.93 -27.11 22.48
N VAL A 82 -30.23 -26.84 22.54
CA VAL A 82 -30.87 -25.78 21.75
C VAL A 82 -31.46 -24.69 22.64
N ILE A 83 -31.11 -23.42 22.38
CA ILE A 83 -31.88 -22.24 22.80
C ILE A 83 -32.40 -21.56 21.53
N ARG A 84 -33.71 -21.40 21.40
CA ARG A 84 -34.33 -20.83 20.20
C ARG A 84 -35.43 -19.84 20.55
N GLN A 85 -35.33 -18.63 20.01
CA GLN A 85 -36.38 -17.62 20.07
C GLN A 85 -37.06 -17.53 18.69
N THR A 86 -38.37 -17.78 18.62
CA THR A 86 -39.12 -17.95 17.36
C THR A 86 -40.05 -16.76 17.03
N GLY A 87 -39.81 -15.60 17.65
CA GLY A 87 -40.49 -14.33 17.41
C GLY A 87 -39.48 -13.17 17.43
N SER A 88 -39.86 -12.05 18.03
CA SER A 88 -39.06 -10.81 18.10
C SER A 88 -38.28 -10.63 19.41
N GLY A 89 -38.17 -11.68 20.22
CA GLY A 89 -37.37 -11.69 21.44
C GLY A 89 -35.96 -12.21 21.19
N ARG A 90 -35.03 -11.89 22.09
CA ARG A 90 -33.62 -12.32 22.01
C ARG A 90 -33.42 -13.69 22.69
N ALA A 91 -32.39 -14.43 22.31
CA ALA A 91 -32.07 -15.68 23.02
C ALA A 91 -31.46 -15.36 24.40
N VAL A 92 -30.50 -14.43 24.47
CA VAL A 92 -29.90 -13.93 25.72
C VAL A 92 -29.90 -12.40 25.73
N ARG A 93 -30.27 -11.79 26.87
CA ARG A 93 -30.15 -10.34 27.05
C ARG A 93 -29.70 -9.97 28.46
N ASP A 94 -28.68 -9.12 28.56
CA ASP A 94 -28.51 -8.24 29.73
C ASP A 94 -29.05 -6.84 29.42
N ASN A 95 -29.86 -6.31 30.34
CA ASN A 95 -30.32 -4.92 30.32
C ASN A 95 -30.13 -4.24 31.69
N THR A 96 -29.31 -4.83 32.55
CA THR A 96 -29.07 -4.44 33.95
C THR A 96 -27.65 -3.92 34.16
N GLY A 97 -26.67 -4.35 33.36
CA GLY A 97 -25.26 -4.01 33.55
C GLY A 97 -24.57 -5.05 34.41
N ALA A 98 -24.91 -6.32 34.20
CA ALA A 98 -24.32 -7.46 34.88
C ALA A 98 -22.87 -7.64 34.44
N THR A 99 -21.98 -7.89 35.39
CA THR A 99 -20.55 -8.11 35.13
C THR A 99 -20.15 -9.56 35.33
N GLY A 100 -19.17 -10.05 34.58
CA GLY A 100 -18.63 -11.40 34.70
C GLY A 100 -19.50 -12.50 34.10
N LEU A 101 -20.42 -12.17 33.18
CA LEU A 101 -21.27 -13.15 32.51
C LEU A 101 -20.42 -14.10 31.65
N LEU A 102 -20.59 -15.41 31.84
CA LEU A 102 -19.98 -16.43 30.99
C LEU A 102 -21.06 -17.15 30.18
N ILE A 103 -20.95 -17.10 28.85
CA ILE A 103 -21.81 -17.85 27.93
C ILE A 103 -20.97 -18.91 27.23
N ILE A 104 -21.42 -20.17 27.30
CA ILE A 104 -20.82 -21.31 26.61
C ILE A 104 -21.90 -21.88 25.69
N ASN A 105 -21.58 -22.01 24.40
CA ASN A 105 -22.45 -22.64 23.40
C ASN A 105 -21.69 -23.80 22.73
N GLY A 106 -21.96 -25.01 23.20
CA GLY A 106 -21.24 -26.22 22.83
C GLY A 106 -19.92 -26.36 23.60
N SER A 107 -19.15 -27.37 23.21
CA SER A 107 -17.82 -27.63 23.75
C SER A 107 -16.90 -28.24 22.68
N ALA A 108 -15.62 -28.43 22.98
CA ALA A 108 -14.69 -29.10 22.07
C ALA A 108 -15.13 -30.52 21.63
N ALA A 109 -16.03 -31.16 22.39
CA ALA A 109 -16.63 -32.46 22.06
C ALA A 109 -18.08 -32.35 21.52
N ASN A 110 -18.64 -31.15 21.39
CA ASN A 110 -20.02 -30.90 20.98
C ASN A 110 -20.16 -29.57 20.22
N GLY A 111 -20.00 -29.61 18.90
CA GLY A 111 -20.32 -28.49 18.00
C GLY A 111 -21.77 -28.44 17.53
N ALA A 112 -22.66 -29.29 18.05
CA ALA A 112 -24.08 -29.36 17.63
C ALA A 112 -25.00 -28.41 18.42
N ALA A 113 -24.48 -27.72 19.44
CA ALA A 113 -25.25 -26.76 20.22
C ALA A 113 -25.68 -25.55 19.37
N LEU A 114 -26.90 -25.09 19.57
CA LEU A 114 -27.51 -24.01 18.79
C LEU A 114 -28.10 -22.94 19.72
N MET A 115 -27.72 -21.69 19.50
CA MET A 115 -28.54 -20.53 19.86
C MET A 115 -29.09 -19.91 18.58
N GLN A 116 -30.40 -19.68 18.49
CA GLN A 116 -31.02 -19.12 17.29
C GLN A 116 -32.15 -18.15 17.62
N THR A 117 -32.27 -17.09 16.83
CA THR A 117 -33.37 -16.12 16.92
C THR A 117 -34.01 -15.90 15.55
N ALA A 118 -35.32 -15.71 15.52
CA ALA A 118 -36.06 -15.46 14.29
C ALA A 118 -35.92 -14.01 13.81
N ASP A 119 -35.97 -13.04 14.73
CA ASP A 119 -36.11 -11.62 14.37
C ASP A 119 -35.58 -10.64 15.43
N ALA A 120 -34.48 -11.01 16.11
CA ALA A 120 -33.78 -10.17 17.10
C ALA A 120 -32.39 -10.72 17.37
N ASP A 121 -31.53 -9.99 18.09
CA ASP A 121 -30.16 -10.46 18.37
C ASP A 121 -30.14 -11.79 19.13
N VAL A 122 -29.19 -12.67 18.82
CA VAL A 122 -29.02 -13.90 19.61
C VAL A 122 -28.54 -13.55 21.02
N ILE A 123 -27.52 -12.70 21.15
CA ILE A 123 -27.03 -12.17 22.42
C ILE A 123 -26.96 -10.64 22.32
N GLN A 124 -27.57 -9.91 23.26
CA GLN A 124 -27.38 -8.46 23.41
C GLN A 124 -26.99 -8.07 24.84
N MET A 125 -25.93 -7.24 24.97
CA MET A 125 -25.53 -6.61 26.22
C MET A 125 -25.80 -5.09 26.15
N ASN A 126 -26.88 -4.64 26.77
CA ASN A 126 -27.46 -3.32 26.51
C ASN A 126 -27.09 -2.26 27.57
N LYS A 127 -25.88 -2.32 28.15
CA LYS A 127 -25.40 -1.39 29.19
C LYS A 127 -23.88 -1.18 29.13
N ALA A 128 -23.47 0.08 29.36
CA ALA A 128 -22.09 0.56 29.34
C ALA A 128 -21.09 -0.27 30.16
N ASN A 129 -21.51 -0.74 31.34
CA ASN A 129 -20.67 -1.47 32.29
C ASN A 129 -20.88 -2.99 32.25
N ALA A 130 -21.76 -3.53 31.40
CA ALA A 130 -21.96 -4.96 31.28
C ALA A 130 -20.65 -5.64 30.86
N SER A 131 -20.34 -6.83 31.40
CA SER A 131 -19.16 -7.57 30.97
C SER A 131 -19.44 -9.06 30.77
N VAL A 132 -18.92 -9.59 29.67
CA VAL A 132 -19.29 -10.89 29.11
C VAL A 132 -18.11 -11.58 28.44
N THR A 133 -18.04 -12.90 28.57
CA THR A 133 -17.21 -13.78 27.73
C THR A 133 -18.10 -14.80 27.05
N VAL A 134 -18.05 -14.87 25.72
CA VAL A 134 -18.73 -15.88 24.91
C VAL A 134 -17.73 -16.91 24.42
N ASN A 135 -17.99 -18.19 24.69
CA ASN A 135 -17.24 -19.33 24.17
C ASN A 135 -18.16 -20.14 23.24
N ASN A 136 -18.02 -19.93 21.93
CA ASN A 136 -18.84 -20.59 20.91
C ASN A 136 -18.08 -21.73 20.22
N TYR A 137 -18.56 -22.95 20.41
CA TYR A 137 -18.14 -24.16 19.68
C TYR A 137 -19.21 -24.66 18.71
N GLY A 138 -20.47 -24.29 18.96
CA GLY A 138 -21.63 -24.60 18.11
C GLY A 138 -22.03 -23.42 17.22
N SER A 139 -23.32 -23.26 16.99
CA SER A 139 -23.88 -22.19 16.13
C SER A 139 -24.64 -21.14 16.93
N MET A 140 -24.43 -19.86 16.63
CA MET A 140 -25.27 -18.73 17.02
C MET A 140 -25.79 -18.06 15.74
N ILE A 141 -27.11 -18.09 15.51
CA ILE A 141 -27.71 -17.67 14.24
C ILE A 141 -28.87 -16.69 14.45
N SER A 142 -28.69 -15.44 14.01
CA SER A 142 -29.79 -14.49 13.82
C SER A 142 -30.36 -14.64 12.42
N LEU A 143 -31.63 -15.04 12.32
CA LEU A 143 -32.34 -15.19 11.04
C LEU A 143 -32.87 -13.86 10.49
N ASN A 144 -33.08 -12.87 11.37
CA ASN A 144 -33.47 -11.49 11.08
C ASN A 144 -34.54 -11.33 9.98
N ALA A 145 -35.68 -12.01 10.13
CA ALA A 145 -36.71 -12.11 9.09
C ALA A 145 -37.31 -10.74 8.65
N SER A 146 -37.24 -9.71 9.50
CA SER A 146 -37.69 -8.34 9.20
C SER A 146 -36.62 -7.46 8.54
N ALA A 147 -35.37 -7.92 8.43
CA ALA A 147 -34.19 -7.09 8.16
C ALA A 147 -33.99 -5.93 9.16
N GLY A 148 -34.50 -6.06 10.40
CA GLY A 148 -34.43 -5.05 11.47
C GLY A 148 -33.06 -4.85 12.13
N GLY A 149 -31.97 -5.27 11.47
CA GLY A 149 -30.60 -5.11 11.96
C GLY A 149 -30.23 -5.95 13.18
N ALA A 150 -30.56 -7.25 13.20
CA ALA A 150 -30.33 -8.14 14.34
C ALA A 150 -29.04 -9.00 14.25
N GLN A 151 -28.11 -8.85 15.21
CA GLN A 151 -26.79 -9.50 15.22
C GLN A 151 -26.81 -10.94 15.77
N ALA A 152 -25.75 -11.74 15.52
CA ALA A 152 -25.48 -12.91 16.37
C ALA A 152 -24.95 -12.46 17.74
N VAL A 153 -24.09 -11.45 17.77
CA VAL A 153 -23.57 -10.85 19.00
C VAL A 153 -23.65 -9.33 18.90
N ASP A 154 -24.44 -8.70 19.78
CA ASP A 154 -24.50 -7.23 19.91
C ASP A 154 -23.98 -6.78 21.29
N PHE A 155 -22.73 -6.32 21.29
CA PHE A 155 -22.06 -5.68 22.43
C PHE A 155 -21.83 -4.17 22.22
N SER A 156 -22.45 -3.57 21.20
CA SER A 156 -22.28 -2.14 20.83
C SER A 156 -22.41 -1.18 22.01
N SER A 157 -23.33 -1.47 22.94
CA SER A 157 -23.62 -0.64 24.12
C SER A 157 -22.63 -0.78 25.28
N ILE A 158 -21.61 -1.65 25.19
CA ILE A 158 -20.58 -1.79 26.22
C ILE A 158 -19.46 -0.78 25.96
N THR A 159 -19.29 0.18 26.86
CA THR A 159 -18.30 1.28 26.74
C THR A 159 -17.22 1.28 27.83
N SER A 160 -17.38 0.46 28.87
CA SER A 160 -16.44 0.34 30.00
C SER A 160 -16.26 -1.09 30.55
N GLY A 161 -17.17 -2.01 30.23
CA GLY A 161 -17.06 -3.40 30.64
C GLY A 161 -16.20 -4.27 29.69
N VAL A 162 -15.58 -5.32 30.24
CA VAL A 162 -14.82 -6.30 29.46
C VAL A 162 -15.77 -7.13 28.58
N ASN A 163 -15.52 -7.19 27.28
CA ASN A 163 -16.34 -7.97 26.35
C ASN A 163 -15.44 -8.81 25.43
N VAL A 164 -15.67 -10.13 25.42
CA VAL A 164 -14.83 -11.11 24.72
C VAL A 164 -15.70 -12.12 23.96
N VAL A 165 -15.39 -12.32 22.68
CA VAL A 165 -15.98 -13.33 21.81
C VAL A 165 -14.90 -14.32 21.39
N ASN A 166 -15.04 -15.58 21.80
CA ASN A 166 -14.19 -16.70 21.38
C ASN A 166 -15.01 -17.64 20.51
N ASN A 167 -14.85 -17.55 19.19
CA ASN A 167 -15.45 -18.48 18.24
C ASN A 167 -14.43 -19.57 17.89
N PHE A 168 -14.60 -20.76 18.46
CA PHE A 168 -13.65 -21.87 18.32
C PHE A 168 -13.78 -22.56 16.94
N SER A 169 -12.80 -23.41 16.59
CA SER A 169 -12.82 -24.18 15.34
C SER A 169 -14.11 -24.99 15.18
N GLY A 170 -14.79 -24.80 14.06
CA GLY A 170 -16.11 -25.39 13.77
C GLY A 170 -17.30 -24.56 14.29
N GLY A 171 -17.07 -23.57 15.15
CA GLY A 171 -18.09 -22.65 15.62
C GLY A 171 -18.57 -21.69 14.54
N LEU A 172 -19.86 -21.37 14.55
CA LEU A 172 -20.50 -20.42 13.63
C LEU A 172 -21.15 -19.27 14.40
N LEU A 173 -20.80 -18.04 14.06
CA LEU A 173 -21.58 -16.83 14.39
C LEU A 173 -22.15 -16.29 13.07
N GLN A 174 -23.47 -16.24 12.93
CA GLN A 174 -24.13 -15.80 11.69
C GLN A 174 -25.28 -14.82 11.94
N ALA A 175 -25.34 -13.76 11.13
CA ALA A 175 -26.52 -12.91 10.99
C ALA A 175 -26.94 -12.77 9.53
N ASN A 176 -28.25 -12.61 9.30
CA ASN A 176 -28.80 -12.19 8.01
C ASN A 176 -29.17 -10.71 8.09
N GLU A 177 -29.05 -9.96 7.00
CA GLU A 177 -29.46 -8.55 6.84
C GLU A 177 -28.98 -7.64 7.99
N ALA A 178 -27.82 -7.98 8.57
CA ALA A 178 -27.19 -7.36 9.72
C ALA A 178 -25.75 -7.87 9.87
N ASP A 179 -24.96 -7.16 10.68
CA ASP A 179 -23.61 -7.58 11.04
C ASP A 179 -23.64 -8.83 11.92
N ALA A 180 -22.65 -9.73 11.78
CA ALA A 180 -22.65 -10.94 12.60
C ALA A 180 -22.22 -10.65 14.05
N VAL A 181 -21.20 -9.81 14.24
CA VAL A 181 -20.68 -9.41 15.55
C VAL A 181 -20.50 -7.89 15.60
N ARG A 182 -21.12 -7.24 16.60
CA ARG A 182 -20.78 -5.88 17.04
C ARG A 182 -20.07 -5.94 18.38
N ALA A 183 -18.83 -5.45 18.42
CA ALA A 183 -18.02 -5.44 19.64
C ALA A 183 -18.20 -4.13 20.43
N GLY A 184 -17.96 -4.20 21.75
CA GLY A 184 -17.92 -3.02 22.62
C GLY A 184 -16.55 -2.36 22.61
N VAL A 185 -16.43 -1.21 23.27
CA VAL A 185 -15.14 -0.53 23.51
C VAL A 185 -14.15 -1.48 24.19
N ASN A 186 -12.90 -1.50 23.73
CA ASN A 186 -11.85 -2.45 24.13
C ASN A 186 -12.23 -3.94 23.97
N GLY A 187 -13.21 -4.26 23.12
CA GLY A 187 -13.68 -5.62 22.89
C GLY A 187 -12.65 -6.52 22.21
N VAL A 188 -12.68 -7.81 22.52
CA VAL A 188 -11.78 -8.82 21.92
C VAL A 188 -12.58 -9.86 21.14
N VAL A 189 -12.25 -10.05 19.86
CA VAL A 189 -12.84 -11.07 18.99
C VAL A 189 -11.75 -12.05 18.54
N ASN A 190 -11.77 -13.26 19.09
CA ASN A 190 -10.91 -14.37 18.70
C ASN A 190 -11.70 -15.35 17.83
N ASN A 191 -11.30 -15.53 16.57
CA ASN A 191 -12.01 -16.37 15.61
C ASN A 191 -11.13 -17.50 15.04
N ASN A 192 -11.45 -18.73 15.40
CA ASN A 192 -10.97 -19.95 14.74
C ASN A 192 -12.08 -20.67 13.95
N GLY A 193 -13.33 -20.22 14.06
CA GLY A 193 -14.48 -20.75 13.35
C GLY A 193 -14.88 -19.87 12.15
N THR A 194 -16.18 -19.77 11.88
CA THR A 194 -16.76 -18.85 10.91
C THR A 194 -17.54 -17.73 11.62
N ILE A 195 -17.22 -16.48 11.29
CA ILE A 195 -18.07 -15.32 11.52
C ILE A 195 -18.58 -14.89 10.14
N ARG A 196 -19.89 -14.84 9.93
CA ARG A 196 -20.48 -14.58 8.62
C ARG A 196 -21.74 -13.71 8.70
N SER A 197 -21.78 -12.62 7.96
CA SER A 197 -23.05 -11.97 7.63
C SER A 197 -23.53 -12.40 6.23
N LEU A 198 -24.84 -12.31 6.00
CA LEU A 198 -25.48 -12.59 4.71
C LEU A 198 -26.47 -11.48 4.38
N THR A 199 -26.58 -11.05 3.13
CA THR A 199 -27.68 -10.21 2.66
C THR A 199 -28.26 -10.74 1.35
N SER A 200 -29.57 -10.64 1.25
CA SER A 200 -30.39 -10.83 0.05
C SER A 200 -31.04 -9.52 -0.41
N THR A 201 -31.07 -8.50 0.46
CA THR A 201 -31.68 -7.18 0.19
C THR A 201 -30.68 -6.10 -0.19
N GLY A 202 -29.38 -6.33 0.00
CA GLY A 202 -28.32 -5.32 -0.13
C GLY A 202 -28.10 -4.49 1.13
N ALA A 203 -28.53 -4.97 2.29
CA ALA A 203 -28.29 -4.33 3.58
C ALA A 203 -26.79 -4.20 3.89
N SER A 204 -26.41 -3.14 4.61
CA SER A 204 -25.10 -3.09 5.28
C SER A 204 -25.04 -4.27 6.25
N SER A 205 -24.11 -5.17 6.02
CA SER A 205 -24.05 -6.47 6.68
C SER A 205 -22.62 -6.95 6.63
N ASP A 206 -21.91 -6.73 7.72
CA ASP A 206 -20.45 -6.91 7.81
C ASP A 206 -20.10 -8.08 8.74
N GLY A 207 -18.93 -8.68 8.56
CA GLY A 207 -18.53 -9.84 9.37
C GLY A 207 -18.35 -9.45 10.85
N VAL A 208 -17.55 -8.41 11.08
CA VAL A 208 -17.43 -7.73 12.37
C VAL A 208 -17.59 -6.23 12.16
N ASP A 209 -18.48 -5.60 12.92
CA ASP A 209 -18.69 -4.15 12.93
C ASP A 209 -18.23 -3.57 14.27
N ALA A 210 -17.22 -2.69 14.21
CA ALA A 210 -16.71 -1.96 15.38
C ALA A 210 -17.50 -0.66 15.64
N GLN A 211 -18.27 -0.15 14.69
CA GLN A 211 -18.93 1.16 14.78
C GLN A 211 -17.92 2.25 15.20
N GLY A 212 -18.35 3.19 16.05
CA GLY A 212 -17.48 4.15 16.76
C GLY A 212 -16.68 3.56 17.93
N ASN A 213 -16.82 2.26 18.27
CA ASN A 213 -16.19 1.70 19.46
C ASN A 213 -14.68 1.52 19.25
N THR A 214 -13.90 2.20 20.09
CA THR A 214 -12.43 2.25 20.01
C THR A 214 -11.75 1.17 20.87
N GLY A 215 -10.50 0.85 20.55
CA GLY A 215 -9.66 -0.12 21.28
C GLY A 215 -9.94 -1.59 20.97
N ILE A 216 -10.79 -1.90 19.98
CA ILE A 216 -11.16 -3.27 19.63
C ILE A 216 -9.95 -4.06 19.10
N LYS A 217 -9.88 -5.35 19.47
CA LYS A 217 -8.83 -6.28 19.05
C LYS A 217 -9.43 -7.51 18.38
N ILE A 218 -9.02 -7.79 17.15
CA ILE A 218 -9.51 -8.91 16.36
C ILE A 218 -8.35 -9.85 16.02
N VAL A 219 -8.46 -11.11 16.42
CA VAL A 219 -7.52 -12.18 16.06
C VAL A 219 -8.26 -13.23 15.24
N ASN A 220 -8.03 -13.22 13.93
CA ASN A 220 -8.51 -14.27 13.04
C ASN A 220 -7.42 -15.36 12.94
N GLY A 221 -7.72 -16.52 13.49
CA GLY A 221 -6.82 -17.66 13.61
C GLY A 221 -6.62 -18.42 12.29
N ALA A 222 -5.72 -19.40 12.30
CA ALA A 222 -5.32 -20.17 11.10
C ALA A 222 -6.44 -20.96 10.40
N THR A 223 -7.57 -21.16 11.08
CA THR A 223 -8.80 -21.81 10.56
C THR A 223 -9.97 -20.83 10.46
N GLY A 224 -9.76 -19.56 10.83
CA GLY A 224 -10.78 -18.56 10.97
C GLY A 224 -11.21 -17.98 9.63
N LEU A 225 -12.52 -17.97 9.39
CA LEU A 225 -13.17 -17.19 8.35
C LEU A 225 -13.95 -16.04 8.99
N ILE A 226 -13.66 -14.80 8.58
CA ILE A 226 -14.54 -13.65 8.77
C ILE A 226 -15.03 -13.23 7.39
N GLU A 227 -16.33 -13.30 7.16
CA GLU A 227 -16.93 -13.04 5.84
C GLU A 227 -18.12 -12.09 5.97
N GLY A 228 -17.97 -10.91 5.39
CA GLY A 228 -19.05 -9.96 5.24
C GLY A 228 -19.83 -10.17 3.96
N ALA A 229 -21.14 -9.93 4.03
CA ALA A 229 -21.93 -9.76 2.83
C ALA A 229 -21.57 -8.44 2.10
N ARG A 230 -21.21 -7.39 2.87
CA ARG A 230 -20.52 -6.17 2.41
C ARG A 230 -19.02 -6.26 2.72
N HIS A 231 -18.55 -5.76 3.87
CA HIS A 231 -17.14 -5.81 4.29
C HIS A 231 -16.86 -6.93 5.30
N GLY A 232 -15.66 -7.53 5.22
CA GLY A 232 -15.24 -8.53 6.20
C GLY A 232 -15.21 -7.96 7.62
N ILE A 233 -14.60 -6.79 7.77
CA ILE A 233 -14.61 -6.02 9.02
C ILE A 233 -14.84 -4.55 8.68
N THR A 234 -15.67 -3.86 9.46
CA THR A 234 -15.94 -2.41 9.32
C THR A 234 -15.80 -1.70 10.67
N GLY A 235 -15.58 -0.38 10.66
CA GLY A 235 -15.55 0.48 11.85
C GLY A 235 -15.09 1.88 11.50
N GLY A 236 -15.11 2.82 12.45
CA GLY A 236 -14.61 4.16 12.14
C GLY A 236 -14.73 5.19 13.26
N GLN A 237 -14.30 6.41 12.96
CA GLN A 237 -14.62 7.56 13.82
C GLN A 237 -16.11 7.93 13.61
N ASP A 238 -16.86 8.19 14.69
CA ASP A 238 -18.21 8.77 14.56
C ASP A 238 -18.17 10.23 14.04
N LYS A 239 -17.06 10.93 14.32
CA LYS A 239 -16.79 12.33 13.95
C LYS A 239 -15.30 12.64 14.09
N ALA A 240 -14.83 13.66 13.37
CA ALA A 240 -13.42 14.07 13.32
C ALA A 240 -12.72 14.36 14.66
N GLY A 241 -13.49 14.68 15.72
CA GLY A 241 -12.94 14.96 17.05
C GLY A 241 -12.65 13.72 17.91
N ASP A 242 -13.17 12.55 17.53
CA ASP A 242 -13.02 11.32 18.32
C ASP A 242 -11.76 10.56 17.93
N SER A 243 -11.26 9.69 18.80
CA SER A 243 -10.13 8.81 18.49
C SER A 243 -10.59 7.37 18.33
N PHE A 244 -10.30 6.79 17.16
CA PHE A 244 -10.61 5.42 16.83
C PHE A 244 -9.31 4.61 16.69
N VAL A 245 -9.16 3.55 17.46
CA VAL A 245 -7.99 2.66 17.43
C VAL A 245 -8.46 1.22 17.30
N ILE A 246 -7.85 0.46 16.39
CA ILE A 246 -8.18 -0.97 16.21
C ILE A 246 -6.93 -1.80 15.92
N ASP A 247 -6.79 -2.94 16.61
CA ASP A 247 -5.74 -3.94 16.41
C ASP A 247 -6.32 -5.15 15.66
N LEU A 248 -5.73 -5.54 14.52
CA LEU A 248 -6.16 -6.70 13.75
C LEU A 248 -4.98 -7.62 13.44
N THR A 249 -5.13 -8.92 13.74
CA THR A 249 -4.15 -9.95 13.39
C THR A 249 -4.85 -11.09 12.66
N ASN A 250 -4.50 -11.29 11.38
CA ASN A 250 -4.96 -12.40 10.56
C ASN A 250 -3.81 -13.41 10.40
N LEU A 251 -3.89 -14.54 11.11
CA LEU A 251 -2.84 -15.57 11.11
C LEU A 251 -2.77 -16.33 9.78
N ALA A 252 -1.66 -17.03 9.54
CA ALA A 252 -1.47 -17.84 8.34
C ALA A 252 -2.57 -18.91 8.22
N GLY A 253 -3.28 -18.94 7.09
CA GLY A 253 -4.46 -19.76 6.85
C GLY A 253 -5.79 -19.06 7.17
N GLY A 254 -5.79 -18.00 7.98
CA GLY A 254 -6.96 -17.17 8.25
C GLY A 254 -7.40 -16.37 7.03
N VAL A 255 -8.72 -16.22 6.87
CA VAL A 255 -9.34 -15.47 5.78
C VAL A 255 -10.27 -14.38 6.34
N VAL A 256 -10.06 -13.14 5.90
CA VAL A 256 -11.01 -12.03 6.04
C VAL A 256 -11.51 -11.65 4.65
N ARG A 257 -12.82 -11.56 4.44
CA ARG A 257 -13.43 -11.30 3.13
C ARG A 257 -14.60 -10.33 3.19
N GLY A 258 -14.57 -9.29 2.36
CA GLY A 258 -15.76 -8.57 1.91
C GLY A 258 -16.27 -9.18 0.60
N SER A 259 -17.58 -9.43 0.52
CA SER A 259 -18.21 -10.08 -0.66
C SER A 259 -18.84 -9.08 -1.64
N ASN A 260 -19.16 -7.88 -1.14
CA ASN A 260 -19.63 -6.72 -1.91
C ASN A 260 -19.07 -5.44 -1.26
N GLY A 261 -17.75 -5.35 -1.19
CA GLY A 261 -17.01 -4.31 -0.46
C GLY A 261 -15.60 -4.75 -0.08
N SER A 262 -14.86 -3.85 0.55
CA SER A 262 -13.51 -4.09 1.08
C SER A 262 -13.38 -5.24 2.08
N GLY A 263 -12.21 -5.89 2.13
CA GLY A 263 -11.89 -6.93 3.10
C GLY A 263 -11.91 -6.40 4.53
N ILE A 264 -11.28 -5.24 4.74
CA ILE A 264 -11.45 -4.39 5.92
C ILE A 264 -11.73 -2.98 5.39
N ASN A 265 -12.76 -2.31 5.93
CA ASN A 265 -13.03 -0.89 5.70
C ASN A 265 -12.96 -0.13 7.04
N LEU A 266 -12.22 0.97 7.11
CA LEU A 266 -12.12 1.80 8.31
C LEU A 266 -12.35 3.28 7.96
N ASP A 267 -13.56 3.76 8.24
CA ASP A 267 -14.01 5.12 7.93
C ASP A 267 -13.40 6.13 8.92
N GLY A 268 -12.86 7.25 8.43
CA GLY A 268 -12.07 8.18 9.22
C GLY A 268 -12.01 9.59 8.64
N PHE A 269 -11.59 10.55 9.45
CA PHE A 269 -11.57 11.97 9.06
C PHE A 269 -10.18 12.61 9.18
N ASN A 270 -9.24 11.96 9.86
CA ASN A 270 -7.91 12.46 10.13
C ASN A 270 -7.07 11.42 10.91
N LYS A 271 -5.85 11.83 11.27
CA LYS A 271 -4.88 11.11 12.11
C LYS A 271 -5.34 10.61 13.49
N ASN A 272 -6.53 10.98 13.98
CA ASN A 272 -7.06 10.44 15.24
C ASN A 272 -7.65 9.03 15.06
N GLN A 273 -7.86 8.59 13.82
CA GLN A 273 -8.04 7.18 13.48
C GLN A 273 -6.67 6.51 13.28
N SER A 274 -6.45 5.37 13.95
CA SER A 274 -5.23 4.57 13.83
C SER A 274 -5.51 3.07 13.80
N ALA A 275 -5.06 2.38 12.76
CA ALA A 275 -5.16 0.93 12.62
C ALA A 275 -3.78 0.25 12.72
N ASN A 276 -3.71 -0.90 13.40
CA ASN A 276 -2.55 -1.77 13.43
C ASN A 276 -2.93 -3.14 12.87
N ILE A 277 -2.45 -3.48 11.67
CA ILE A 277 -2.90 -4.62 10.88
C ILE A 277 -1.73 -5.55 10.60
N ILE A 278 -1.79 -6.78 11.12
CA ILE A 278 -0.79 -7.83 10.90
C ILE A 278 -1.44 -8.95 10.08
N ASN A 279 -0.99 -9.12 8.83
CA ASN A 279 -1.50 -10.14 7.92
C ASN A 279 -0.44 -11.20 7.57
N HIS A 280 -0.74 -12.43 7.96
CA HIS A 280 -0.10 -13.66 7.52
C HIS A 280 -1.04 -14.54 6.68
N GLY A 281 -2.34 -14.27 6.70
CA GLY A 281 -3.37 -15.00 5.96
C GLY A 281 -3.78 -14.32 4.65
N SER A 282 -5.06 -14.39 4.32
CA SER A 282 -5.66 -13.66 3.20
C SER A 282 -6.65 -12.60 3.68
N ILE A 283 -6.54 -11.38 3.16
CA ILE A 283 -7.53 -10.31 3.30
C ILE A 283 -7.97 -9.94 1.88
N ILE A 284 -9.28 -10.05 1.60
CA ILE A 284 -9.82 -9.95 0.24
C ILE A 284 -11.06 -9.06 0.23
N GLY A 285 -11.05 -8.00 -0.58
CA GLY A 285 -12.27 -7.27 -0.95
C GLY A 285 -12.75 -7.65 -2.35
N HIS A 286 -14.05 -7.50 -2.56
CA HIS A 286 -14.71 -7.77 -3.84
C HIS A 286 -15.91 -6.84 -4.00
N GLY A 287 -15.77 -5.79 -4.80
CA GLY A 287 -16.85 -4.85 -5.09
C GLY A 287 -17.72 -5.37 -6.23
N VAL A 288 -19.03 -5.48 -5.97
CA VAL A 288 -20.06 -5.78 -6.97
C VAL A 288 -20.89 -4.54 -7.28
N SER A 289 -21.11 -3.68 -6.28
CA SER A 289 -21.85 -2.42 -6.37
C SER A 289 -21.16 -1.24 -5.68
N GLY A 290 -19.85 -1.32 -5.45
CA GLY A 290 -19.03 -0.30 -4.80
C GLY A 290 -17.54 -0.60 -4.94
N ASP A 291 -16.73 0.00 -4.06
CA ASP A 291 -15.34 -0.40 -3.81
C ASP A 291 -15.23 -1.90 -3.44
N GLY A 292 -13.99 -2.38 -3.39
CA GLY A 292 -13.72 -3.78 -3.13
C GLY A 292 -12.31 -4.00 -2.66
N ASP A 293 -11.79 -3.12 -1.82
CA ASP A 293 -10.36 -3.06 -1.54
C ASP A 293 -9.88 -4.19 -0.64
N GLY A 294 -8.61 -4.55 -0.73
CA GLY A 294 -8.04 -5.45 0.27
C GLY A 294 -8.15 -4.85 1.67
N LEU A 295 -7.72 -3.59 1.79
CA LEU A 295 -7.87 -2.72 2.95
C LEU A 295 -8.25 -1.32 2.47
N ASP A 296 -9.25 -0.69 3.07
CA ASP A 296 -9.48 0.76 2.98
C ASP A 296 -9.45 1.36 4.39
N VAL A 297 -8.64 2.40 4.59
CA VAL A 297 -8.35 3.00 5.91
C VAL A 297 -8.06 4.50 5.75
N ASP A 298 -9.09 5.35 5.80
CA ASP A 298 -8.95 6.79 5.61
C ASP A 298 -7.83 7.44 6.44
N GLY A 299 -7.66 6.99 7.68
CA GLY A 299 -6.74 7.56 8.67
C GLY A 299 -5.29 7.09 8.54
N LEU A 300 -4.68 6.77 9.68
CA LEU A 300 -3.30 6.25 9.72
C LEU A 300 -3.29 4.74 9.95
N ALA A 301 -2.48 4.00 9.19
CA ALA A 301 -2.32 2.57 9.36
C ALA A 301 -0.85 2.17 9.57
N THR A 302 -0.61 1.19 10.43
CA THR A 302 0.62 0.39 10.45
C THR A 302 0.28 -1.02 10.00
N ILE A 303 0.76 -1.41 8.82
CA ILE A 303 0.39 -2.64 8.12
C ILE A 303 1.63 -3.49 7.94
N THR A 304 1.62 -4.72 8.48
CA THR A 304 2.65 -5.73 8.23
C THR A 304 2.04 -6.87 7.43
N ASN A 305 2.44 -7.02 6.16
CA ASN A 305 1.96 -8.07 5.28
C ASN A 305 3.05 -9.08 4.94
N THR A 306 2.77 -10.35 5.22
CA THR A 306 3.53 -11.52 4.77
C THR A 306 2.67 -12.51 3.97
N GLY A 307 1.35 -12.31 4.00
CA GLY A 307 0.36 -13.12 3.27
C GLY A 307 -0.15 -12.41 2.02
N LEU A 308 -1.46 -12.51 1.80
CA LEU A 308 -2.16 -11.88 0.68
C LEU A 308 -3.07 -10.76 1.18
N ILE A 309 -2.94 -9.57 0.58
CA ILE A 309 -3.94 -8.51 0.61
C ILE A 309 -4.36 -8.24 -0.83
N ARG A 310 -5.66 -8.29 -1.13
CA ARG A 310 -6.15 -8.23 -2.51
C ARG A 310 -7.51 -7.55 -2.65
N SER A 311 -7.63 -6.63 -3.60
CA SER A 311 -8.91 -6.37 -4.27
C SER A 311 -9.05 -7.30 -5.48
N VAL A 312 -10.19 -7.99 -5.62
CA VAL A 312 -10.49 -8.78 -6.84
C VAL A 312 -11.34 -8.03 -7.87
N ASN A 313 -12.09 -7.01 -7.45
CA ASN A 313 -12.89 -6.16 -8.32
C ASN A 313 -13.42 -4.93 -7.56
N ALA A 314 -13.80 -3.88 -8.30
CA ALA A 314 -14.65 -2.78 -7.83
C ALA A 314 -15.64 -2.37 -8.94
N VAL A 315 -16.72 -1.68 -8.59
CA VAL A 315 -17.74 -1.18 -9.53
C VAL A 315 -18.27 0.17 -9.04
N GLY A 316 -18.16 1.20 -9.87
CA GLY A 316 -18.72 2.52 -9.60
C GLY A 316 -20.03 2.73 -10.37
N ALA A 317 -20.81 3.76 -10.01
CA ALA A 317 -21.88 4.18 -10.91
C ALA A 317 -21.23 4.84 -12.15
N PRO A 318 -21.75 4.62 -13.38
CA PRO A 318 -21.16 5.19 -14.60
C PRO A 318 -21.07 6.72 -14.63
N ALA A 319 -21.82 7.42 -13.77
CA ALA A 319 -21.77 8.87 -13.62
C ALA A 319 -20.59 9.35 -12.76
N ASP A 320 -20.06 8.51 -11.86
CA ASP A 320 -19.04 8.86 -10.88
C ASP A 320 -17.61 8.67 -11.44
N GLY A 321 -17.51 8.07 -12.62
CA GLY A 321 -16.25 7.84 -13.34
C GLY A 321 -15.77 6.40 -13.23
N LEU A 322 -14.45 6.23 -13.05
CA LEU A 322 -13.84 4.91 -12.83
C LEU A 322 -13.80 4.62 -11.34
N ALA A 323 -14.29 3.45 -10.94
CA ALA A 323 -13.99 2.91 -9.62
C ALA A 323 -12.52 2.49 -9.52
N TYR A 324 -12.03 2.47 -8.29
CA TYR A 324 -10.70 2.01 -7.96
C TYR A 324 -10.82 0.71 -7.17
N SER A 325 -9.88 -0.19 -7.43
CA SER A 325 -9.90 -1.57 -6.96
C SER A 325 -8.51 -1.84 -6.38
N GLU A 326 -8.33 -1.50 -5.12
CA GLU A 326 -7.01 -1.31 -4.51
C GLU A 326 -6.63 -2.44 -3.57
N GLY A 327 -5.36 -2.89 -3.62
CA GLY A 327 -4.84 -3.76 -2.57
C GLY A 327 -4.92 -3.08 -1.20
N ILE A 328 -4.50 -1.82 -1.12
CA ILE A 328 -4.62 -0.96 0.07
C ILE A 328 -4.95 0.47 -0.37
N SER A 329 -5.97 1.10 0.21
CA SER A 329 -6.20 2.55 0.26
C SER A 329 -5.93 3.03 1.69
N PHE A 330 -5.06 4.04 1.88
CA PHE A 330 -4.84 4.62 3.23
C PHE A 330 -4.24 6.05 3.28
N GLY A 331 -4.59 6.81 4.33
CA GLY A 331 -4.19 8.21 4.56
C GLY A 331 -2.79 8.45 5.14
N GLY A 332 -2.03 7.40 5.42
CA GLY A 332 -0.62 7.50 5.84
C GLY A 332 -0.23 6.53 6.94
N GLY A 333 1.01 6.64 7.43
CA GLY A 333 1.60 5.68 8.36
C GLY A 333 2.63 4.79 7.66
N ALA A 334 2.57 3.46 7.86
CA ALA A 334 3.59 2.54 7.40
C ALA A 334 3.03 1.22 6.84
N VAL A 335 3.58 0.76 5.72
CA VAL A 335 3.37 -0.58 5.16
C VAL A 335 4.72 -1.30 5.10
N THR A 336 4.81 -2.49 5.72
CA THR A 336 5.94 -3.40 5.57
C THR A 336 5.45 -4.67 4.88
N ASN A 337 5.87 -4.88 3.64
CA ASN A 337 5.41 -6.00 2.80
C ASN A 337 6.54 -6.97 2.48
N SER A 338 6.32 -8.27 2.72
CA SER A 338 7.08 -9.39 2.16
C SER A 338 6.18 -10.43 1.47
N GLY A 339 4.86 -10.22 1.51
CA GLY A 339 3.86 -11.03 0.79
C GLY A 339 3.38 -10.34 -0.49
N THR A 340 2.13 -10.59 -0.87
CA THR A 340 1.48 -9.98 -2.04
C THR A 340 0.46 -8.93 -1.62
N ILE A 341 0.55 -7.75 -2.23
CA ILE A 341 -0.46 -6.70 -2.24
C ILE A 341 -0.85 -6.43 -3.70
N GLU A 342 -2.11 -6.66 -4.09
CA GLU A 342 -2.54 -6.40 -5.47
C GLU A 342 -3.98 -5.93 -5.61
N GLY A 343 -4.19 -4.99 -6.54
CA GLY A 343 -5.51 -4.58 -7.00
C GLY A 343 -5.81 -5.16 -8.37
N LEU A 344 -6.81 -6.03 -8.43
CA LEU A 344 -7.27 -6.72 -9.63
C LEU A 344 -8.67 -6.24 -10.03
N VAL A 345 -8.96 -6.30 -11.33
CA VAL A 345 -10.27 -5.97 -11.90
C VAL A 345 -10.78 -7.20 -12.65
N SER A 346 -12.06 -7.55 -12.42
CA SER A 346 -12.71 -8.68 -13.07
C SER A 346 -12.64 -8.58 -14.59
N ALA A 347 -12.46 -9.73 -15.26
CA ALA A 347 -12.38 -9.77 -16.71
C ALA A 347 -13.64 -9.19 -17.36
N GLY A 348 -13.46 -8.22 -18.26
CA GLY A 348 -14.55 -7.51 -18.94
C GLY A 348 -15.11 -6.30 -18.19
N ASN A 349 -14.71 -6.05 -16.93
CA ASN A 349 -15.04 -4.80 -16.26
C ASN A 349 -14.17 -3.66 -16.79
N THR A 350 -14.80 -2.69 -17.46
CA THR A 350 -14.15 -1.49 -18.02
C THR A 350 -14.46 -0.23 -17.21
N ASN A 351 -15.19 -0.34 -16.10
CA ASN A 351 -15.54 0.77 -15.20
C ASN A 351 -14.60 0.85 -13.99
N ALA A 352 -13.67 -0.10 -13.80
CA ALA A 352 -12.71 -0.04 -12.71
C ALA A 352 -11.25 -0.14 -13.18
N VAL A 353 -10.33 0.36 -12.36
CA VAL A 353 -8.88 0.15 -12.52
C VAL A 353 -8.25 -0.41 -11.25
N GLY A 354 -7.30 -1.35 -11.42
CA GLY A 354 -6.69 -2.09 -10.33
C GLY A 354 -5.32 -1.53 -9.95
N ARG A 355 -5.15 -1.18 -8.67
CA ARG A 355 -3.91 -0.57 -8.10
C ARG A 355 -3.37 -1.37 -6.93
N GLY A 356 -2.06 -1.38 -6.73
CA GLY A 356 -1.47 -2.05 -5.57
C GLY A 356 -1.78 -1.31 -4.26
N ILE A 357 -1.33 -0.06 -4.15
CA ILE A 357 -1.50 0.80 -2.99
C ILE A 357 -1.86 2.22 -3.44
N THR A 358 -2.88 2.80 -2.82
CA THR A 358 -3.24 4.22 -2.92
C THR A 358 -2.94 4.93 -1.61
N LEU A 359 -2.27 6.07 -1.71
CA LEU A 359 -1.95 6.99 -0.63
C LEU A 359 -2.85 8.23 -0.76
N ALA A 360 -3.84 8.34 0.11
CA ALA A 360 -4.86 9.40 0.09
C ALA A 360 -5.59 9.47 1.43
N GLY A 361 -5.93 10.68 1.91
CA GLY A 361 -6.92 10.83 2.97
C GLY A 361 -8.35 10.58 2.48
N ASN A 362 -9.33 10.85 3.34
CA ASN A 362 -10.74 10.59 3.11
C ASN A 362 -11.29 11.19 1.80
N ASP A 363 -12.29 10.52 1.25
CA ASP A 363 -13.12 10.93 0.12
C ASP A 363 -14.11 12.02 0.56
N LEU A 364 -13.82 13.25 0.15
CA LEU A 364 -14.73 14.37 0.35
C LEU A 364 -15.97 14.20 -0.53
N SER A 365 -17.12 14.61 0.00
CA SER A 365 -18.44 14.54 -0.68
C SER A 365 -18.56 15.35 -1.98
N ASN A 366 -17.52 16.08 -2.37
CA ASN A 366 -17.36 16.75 -3.67
C ASN A 366 -16.60 15.90 -4.70
N GLY A 367 -16.25 14.65 -4.39
CA GLY A 367 -15.49 13.74 -5.25
C GLY A 367 -13.99 13.99 -5.28
N THR A 368 -13.43 14.72 -4.29
CA THR A 368 -11.98 14.94 -4.16
C THR A 368 -11.40 14.19 -2.97
N ARG A 369 -10.16 13.71 -3.10
CA ARG A 369 -9.42 13.06 -2.01
C ARG A 369 -8.69 14.10 -1.17
N GLU A 370 -8.72 13.97 0.15
CA GLU A 370 -7.83 14.75 1.02
C GLU A 370 -6.36 14.34 0.83
N GLY A 371 -5.45 15.24 1.20
CA GLY A 371 -4.03 14.90 1.33
C GLY A 371 -3.78 13.94 2.50
N LEU A 372 -2.55 13.47 2.63
CA LEU A 372 -2.17 12.56 3.72
C LEU A 372 -2.40 13.17 5.10
N TYR A 373 -2.75 12.33 6.07
CA TYR A 373 -2.88 12.73 7.48
C TYR A 373 -1.57 12.57 8.28
N GLY A 374 -0.55 11.97 7.67
CA GLY A 374 0.79 11.81 8.23
C GLY A 374 1.79 11.34 7.16
N ASN A 375 3.06 11.21 7.54
CA ASN A 375 4.07 10.63 6.64
C ASN A 375 3.67 9.20 6.25
N ALA A 376 3.85 8.86 4.97
CA ALA A 376 3.59 7.52 4.44
C ALA A 376 4.92 6.82 4.13
N THR A 377 5.13 5.62 4.68
CA THR A 377 6.34 4.80 4.42
C THR A 377 5.96 3.41 3.93
N ILE A 378 6.28 3.09 2.69
CA ILE A 378 6.09 1.75 2.11
C ILE A 378 7.45 1.07 2.00
N THR A 379 7.65 -0.04 2.71
CA THR A 379 8.84 -0.90 2.62
C THR A 379 8.46 -2.25 2.03
N ASN A 380 8.82 -2.47 0.77
CA ASN A 380 8.71 -3.74 0.08
C ASN A 380 10.03 -4.53 0.27
N GLN A 381 9.98 -5.62 1.01
CA GLN A 381 11.09 -6.49 1.37
C GLN A 381 11.29 -7.61 0.33
N ALA A 382 12.40 -8.35 0.44
CA ALA A 382 12.69 -9.48 -0.44
C ALA A 382 11.51 -10.49 -0.49
N GLY A 383 11.11 -10.91 -1.70
CA GLY A 383 9.93 -11.76 -1.93
C GLY A 383 8.61 -10.99 -2.04
N GLY A 384 8.56 -9.73 -1.58
CA GLY A 384 7.36 -8.90 -1.62
C GLY A 384 6.97 -8.45 -3.03
N LEU A 385 5.68 -8.59 -3.36
CA LEU A 385 5.06 -8.08 -4.57
C LEU A 385 4.03 -7.00 -4.23
N ILE A 386 4.14 -5.84 -4.87
CA ILE A 386 3.09 -4.81 -4.92
C ILE A 386 2.70 -4.61 -6.38
N ARG A 387 1.40 -4.76 -6.71
CA ARG A 387 0.94 -4.78 -8.10
C ARG A 387 -0.39 -4.05 -8.35
N GLY A 388 -0.41 -3.19 -9.37
CA GLY A 388 -1.64 -2.77 -10.03
C GLY A 388 -1.87 -3.61 -11.29
N GLN A 389 -3.09 -4.11 -11.52
CA GLN A 389 -3.38 -4.85 -12.75
C GLN A 389 -3.52 -3.94 -13.98
N SER A 390 -4.20 -2.80 -13.83
CA SER A 390 -4.56 -1.90 -14.94
C SER A 390 -4.22 -0.43 -14.67
N ASP A 391 -3.60 -0.13 -13.53
CA ASP A 391 -3.07 1.19 -13.16
C ASP A 391 -1.76 1.02 -12.33
N SER A 392 -1.28 2.10 -11.69
CA SER A 392 -0.10 2.13 -10.85
C SER A 392 -0.06 1.05 -9.75
N ALA A 393 1.14 0.56 -9.43
CA ALA A 393 1.38 -0.29 -8.28
C ALA A 393 1.33 0.48 -6.96
N ILE A 394 1.88 1.70 -6.97
CA ILE A 394 1.78 2.66 -5.87
C ILE A 394 1.36 3.99 -6.48
N VAL A 395 0.29 4.59 -5.98
CA VAL A 395 -0.14 5.94 -6.34
C VAL A 395 -0.31 6.81 -5.09
N ALA A 396 0.05 8.08 -5.17
CA ALA A 396 -0.42 9.09 -4.22
C ALA A 396 -1.32 10.10 -4.93
N VAL A 397 -2.43 10.45 -4.29
CA VAL A 397 -3.43 11.40 -4.79
C VAL A 397 -3.88 12.36 -3.68
N GLY A 398 -4.77 13.28 -4.00
CA GLY A 398 -5.20 14.34 -3.09
C GLY A 398 -4.34 15.60 -3.16
N ALA A 399 -4.67 16.58 -2.31
CA ALA A 399 -3.91 17.83 -2.22
C ALA A 399 -2.56 17.63 -1.50
N ALA A 400 -1.61 18.55 -1.71
CA ALA A 400 -0.36 18.57 -0.95
C ALA A 400 -0.66 18.71 0.55
N SER A 401 -0.17 17.78 1.35
CA SER A 401 -0.36 17.72 2.80
C SER A 401 0.81 18.35 3.58
N GLY A 402 1.99 18.46 2.96
CA GLY A 402 3.24 18.84 3.61
C GLY A 402 3.96 17.67 4.30
N TYR A 403 3.41 16.45 4.25
CA TYR A 403 4.08 15.23 4.70
C TYR A 403 5.01 14.68 3.60
N THR A 404 5.72 13.59 3.92
CA THR A 404 6.63 12.91 3.00
C THR A 404 6.14 11.51 2.65
N VAL A 405 6.20 11.16 1.37
CA VAL A 405 6.00 9.81 0.85
C VAL A 405 7.37 9.13 0.72
N THR A 406 7.60 8.06 1.47
CA THR A 406 8.84 7.25 1.42
C THR A 406 8.54 5.87 0.86
N ILE A 407 9.25 5.44 -0.19
CA ILE A 407 9.08 4.13 -0.83
C ILE A 407 10.44 3.43 -0.88
N ILE A 408 10.56 2.30 -0.19
CA ILE A 408 11.77 1.48 -0.11
C ILE A 408 11.47 0.13 -0.77
N ASN A 409 12.05 -0.13 -1.95
CA ASN A 409 11.92 -1.37 -2.67
C ASN A 409 13.24 -2.16 -2.56
N GLN A 410 13.33 -3.08 -1.61
CA GLN A 410 14.58 -3.78 -1.29
C GLN A 410 14.99 -4.78 -2.37
N ALA A 411 16.24 -5.24 -2.33
CA ALA A 411 16.72 -6.29 -3.23
C ALA A 411 15.84 -7.55 -3.12
N GLY A 412 15.47 -8.13 -4.27
CA GLY A 412 14.55 -9.27 -4.35
C GLY A 412 13.07 -8.92 -4.18
N ALA A 413 12.70 -7.66 -4.00
CA ALA A 413 11.33 -7.18 -3.99
C ALA A 413 10.89 -6.73 -5.41
N THR A 414 9.58 -6.72 -5.69
CA THR A 414 9.01 -6.28 -6.97
C THR A 414 7.84 -5.32 -6.79
N ILE A 415 7.89 -4.19 -7.50
CA ILE A 415 6.77 -3.26 -7.70
C ILE A 415 6.40 -3.33 -9.19
N GLN A 416 5.14 -3.64 -9.51
CA GLN A 416 4.69 -3.85 -10.89
C GLN A 416 3.44 -3.02 -11.22
N GLY A 417 3.61 -2.01 -12.06
CA GLY A 417 2.50 -1.27 -12.66
C GLY A 417 1.77 -2.10 -13.73
N GLY A 418 0.52 -1.74 -13.94
CA GLY A 418 -0.32 -2.22 -15.03
C GLY A 418 -0.80 -1.07 -15.91
N GLY A 419 -1.67 -1.41 -16.87
CA GLY A 419 -2.27 -0.43 -17.78
C GLY A 419 -1.27 0.23 -18.74
N ALA A 420 -1.79 1.12 -19.59
CA ALA A 420 -1.02 1.81 -20.64
C ALA A 420 -0.71 3.28 -20.32
N ALA A 421 -1.32 3.87 -19.28
CA ALA A 421 -1.30 5.31 -19.06
C ALA A 421 -0.30 5.78 -17.98
N ASN A 422 -0.35 5.19 -16.78
CA ASN A 422 0.34 5.70 -15.59
C ASN A 422 1.62 4.94 -15.29
N ALA A 423 2.51 5.58 -14.51
CA ALA A 423 3.74 4.95 -14.03
C ALA A 423 3.48 3.81 -13.02
N ALA A 424 4.43 2.88 -12.89
CA ALA A 424 4.35 1.85 -11.84
C ALA A 424 4.34 2.46 -10.44
N ILE A 425 5.11 3.53 -10.23
CA ILE A 425 5.02 4.41 -9.05
C ILE A 425 4.66 5.81 -9.54
N ARG A 426 3.53 6.37 -9.08
CA ARG A 426 3.12 7.75 -9.37
C ARG A 426 2.85 8.52 -8.09
N THR A 427 3.58 9.61 -7.79
CA THR A 427 3.35 10.38 -6.54
C THR A 427 2.73 11.76 -6.77
N GLY A 428 2.16 12.32 -5.72
CA GLY A 428 1.48 13.62 -5.73
C GLY A 428 2.42 14.79 -5.45
N ALA A 429 1.85 15.93 -5.08
CA ALA A 429 2.60 17.17 -4.85
C ALA A 429 3.45 17.21 -3.55
N ASP A 430 3.33 16.19 -2.69
CA ASP A 430 4.15 16.03 -1.49
C ASP A 430 5.57 15.54 -1.81
N ASN A 431 6.52 15.84 -0.91
CA ASN A 431 7.92 15.44 -1.08
C ASN A 431 8.03 13.91 -1.14
N THR A 432 8.70 13.39 -2.16
CA THR A 432 8.86 11.94 -2.37
C THR A 432 10.31 11.48 -2.17
N VAL A 433 10.50 10.39 -1.43
CA VAL A 433 11.80 9.72 -1.23
C VAL A 433 11.67 8.26 -1.70
N ILE A 434 12.37 7.89 -2.76
CA ILE A 434 12.40 6.52 -3.29
C ILE A 434 13.80 5.92 -3.11
N VAL A 435 13.89 4.72 -2.55
CA VAL A 435 15.12 3.92 -2.51
C VAL A 435 14.84 2.56 -3.12
N SER A 436 15.48 2.21 -4.25
CA SER A 436 15.28 0.93 -4.92
C SER A 436 16.58 0.14 -5.08
N GLY A 437 16.58 -1.08 -4.54
CA GLY A 437 17.47 -2.18 -4.92
C GLY A 437 16.72 -3.37 -5.55
N GLY A 438 15.39 -3.33 -5.57
CA GLY A 438 14.51 -4.33 -6.18
C GLY A 438 14.06 -3.95 -7.59
N ASN A 439 13.10 -4.71 -8.13
CA ASN A 439 12.55 -4.49 -9.46
C ASN A 439 11.41 -3.47 -9.43
N ILE A 440 11.41 -2.52 -10.37
CA ILE A 440 10.30 -1.61 -10.66
C ILE A 440 9.90 -1.78 -12.13
N ASN A 441 8.76 -2.43 -12.37
CA ASN A 441 8.28 -2.77 -13.70
C ASN A 441 7.11 -1.88 -14.11
N GLY A 442 7.38 -0.89 -14.95
CA GLY A 442 6.40 -0.06 -15.64
C GLY A 442 6.35 -0.29 -17.15
N ALA A 443 6.74 -1.49 -17.61
CA ALA A 443 6.85 -1.78 -19.04
C ALA A 443 5.50 -1.73 -19.79
N SER A 444 4.36 -1.85 -19.10
CA SER A 444 3.03 -1.82 -19.71
C SER A 444 2.62 -0.44 -20.23
N SER A 445 3.02 0.63 -19.53
CA SER A 445 2.82 2.03 -19.91
C SER A 445 4.08 2.70 -20.48
N GLY A 446 5.23 2.03 -20.36
CA GLY A 446 6.54 2.61 -20.65
C GLY A 446 7.04 3.59 -19.58
N LYS A 447 6.36 3.70 -18.43
CA LYS A 447 6.67 4.63 -17.33
C LYS A 447 6.93 3.85 -16.03
N ALA A 448 8.13 3.93 -15.48
CA ALA A 448 8.47 3.25 -14.22
C ALA A 448 8.12 4.11 -13.00
N ILE A 449 8.57 5.37 -13.00
CA ILE A 449 8.43 6.31 -11.89
C ILE A 449 8.00 7.65 -12.47
N GLU A 450 7.00 8.28 -11.87
CA GLU A 450 6.55 9.65 -12.18
C GLU A 450 6.21 10.36 -10.87
N MET A 451 7.12 11.22 -10.39
CA MET A 451 6.92 11.95 -9.13
C MET A 451 6.21 13.28 -9.38
N GLY A 452 5.50 13.82 -8.39
CA GLY A 452 4.80 15.10 -8.50
C GLY A 452 5.69 16.30 -8.17
N SER A 453 5.08 17.46 -7.92
CA SER A 453 5.78 18.75 -7.80
C SER A 453 6.54 19.01 -6.47
N GLY A 454 6.69 17.99 -5.62
CA GLY A 454 7.43 18.09 -4.36
C GLY A 454 8.95 18.14 -4.59
N ASN A 455 9.72 18.33 -3.51
CA ASN A 455 11.17 18.15 -3.54
C ASN A 455 11.49 16.64 -3.49
N ASN A 456 11.81 16.05 -4.63
CA ASN A 456 11.90 14.60 -4.74
C ASN A 456 13.33 14.07 -4.71
N SER A 457 13.49 12.83 -4.22
CA SER A 457 14.77 12.12 -4.22
C SER A 457 14.60 10.66 -4.63
N LEU A 458 15.47 10.18 -5.52
CA LEU A 458 15.55 8.79 -5.94
C LEU A 458 16.96 8.25 -5.71
N THR A 459 17.10 7.19 -4.94
CA THR A 459 18.36 6.44 -4.79
C THR A 459 18.23 5.04 -5.39
N ILE A 460 19.06 4.73 -6.38
CA ILE A 460 19.19 3.39 -6.96
C ILE A 460 20.42 2.70 -6.35
N THR A 461 20.19 1.55 -5.73
CA THR A 461 21.25 0.68 -5.14
C THR A 461 21.44 -0.62 -5.91
N GLY A 462 20.51 -0.96 -6.81
CA GLY A 462 20.53 -2.17 -7.64
C GLY A 462 19.16 -2.45 -8.26
N GLY A 463 18.94 -3.70 -8.66
CA GLY A 463 17.67 -4.16 -9.25
C GLY A 463 17.50 -3.75 -10.72
N GLY A 464 16.32 -4.02 -11.28
CA GLY A 464 15.94 -3.65 -12.64
C GLY A 464 14.81 -2.62 -12.68
N ILE A 465 14.92 -1.61 -13.54
CA ILE A 465 13.86 -0.62 -13.77
C ILE A 465 13.48 -0.64 -15.26
N SER A 466 12.19 -0.82 -15.54
CA SER A 466 11.64 -0.86 -16.91
C SER A 466 10.59 0.22 -17.12
N GLY A 467 10.87 1.15 -18.03
CA GLY A 467 10.09 2.37 -18.26
C GLY A 467 10.84 3.64 -17.85
N SER A 468 10.33 4.82 -18.20
CA SER A 468 10.93 6.13 -17.89
C SER A 468 10.91 6.45 -16.40
N ILE A 469 11.84 7.29 -15.95
CA ILE A 469 11.88 7.88 -14.61
C ILE A 469 11.73 9.40 -14.78
N ASP A 470 10.65 9.95 -14.22
CA ASP A 470 10.41 11.38 -14.16
C ASP A 470 10.52 11.90 -12.73
N GLY A 471 11.37 12.90 -12.53
CA GLY A 471 11.61 13.57 -11.25
C GLY A 471 10.46 14.44 -10.76
N GLY A 472 9.51 14.79 -11.65
CA GLY A 472 8.42 15.73 -11.38
C GLY A 472 8.74 17.17 -11.80
N VAL A 473 7.73 17.93 -12.20
CA VAL A 473 7.90 19.33 -12.60
C VAL A 473 7.84 20.24 -11.37
N GLY A 474 8.90 21.03 -11.17
CA GLY A 474 9.07 21.85 -9.97
C GLY A 474 9.75 21.07 -8.83
N GLY A 475 9.91 21.73 -7.69
CA GLY A 475 10.74 21.21 -6.59
C GLY A 475 12.25 21.30 -6.89
N ALA A 476 13.05 20.73 -6.00
CA ALA A 476 14.49 20.50 -6.17
C ALA A 476 14.75 18.99 -6.20
N ASN A 477 14.80 18.42 -7.39
CA ASN A 477 14.73 16.99 -7.62
C ASN A 477 16.12 16.37 -7.78
N THR A 478 16.36 15.30 -7.02
CA THR A 478 17.67 14.64 -6.95
C THR A 478 17.61 13.15 -7.27
N MET A 479 18.60 12.66 -8.00
CA MET A 479 18.77 11.23 -8.28
C MET A 479 20.20 10.82 -7.93
N VAL A 480 20.37 9.69 -7.25
CA VAL A 480 21.67 9.09 -6.93
C VAL A 480 21.68 7.64 -7.40
N VAL A 481 22.67 7.27 -8.19
CA VAL A 481 22.96 5.88 -8.56
C VAL A 481 24.21 5.44 -7.83
N GLN A 482 24.04 4.51 -6.89
CA GLN A 482 25.09 3.89 -6.10
C GLN A 482 24.93 2.37 -6.13
N ALA A 483 25.05 1.81 -7.34
CA ALA A 483 24.92 0.37 -7.55
C ALA A 483 26.12 -0.37 -6.95
N ALA A 484 25.87 -1.53 -6.33
CA ALA A 484 26.93 -2.41 -5.83
C ALA A 484 27.67 -3.20 -6.94
N GLY A 485 27.24 -3.05 -8.19
CA GLY A 485 27.77 -3.72 -9.37
C GLY A 485 27.35 -2.99 -10.64
N SER A 486 26.98 -3.73 -11.70
CA SER A 486 26.48 -3.12 -12.94
C SER A 486 25.00 -2.72 -12.84
N PHE A 487 24.64 -1.55 -13.35
CA PHE A 487 23.24 -1.11 -13.53
C PHE A 487 23.03 -0.60 -14.96
N ALA A 488 22.24 -1.31 -15.76
CA ALA A 488 21.92 -0.93 -17.13
C ALA A 488 20.49 -0.40 -17.22
N TYR A 489 20.31 0.75 -17.86
CA TYR A 489 19.01 1.43 -17.95
C TYR A 489 18.78 2.01 -19.35
N ALA A 490 17.64 1.62 -19.94
CA ALA A 490 17.25 1.97 -21.31
C ALA A 490 16.08 2.98 -21.38
N GLY A 491 15.48 3.34 -20.23
CA GLY A 491 14.46 4.38 -20.18
C GLY A 491 15.07 5.79 -20.22
N SER A 492 14.21 6.79 -20.38
CA SER A 492 14.59 8.20 -20.23
C SER A 492 14.59 8.63 -18.76
N ILE A 493 15.47 9.56 -18.42
CA ILE A 493 15.46 10.29 -17.14
C ILE A 493 15.06 11.75 -17.42
N SER A 494 14.08 12.29 -16.70
CA SER A 494 13.56 13.67 -16.87
C SER A 494 13.41 14.40 -15.54
N HIS A 495 13.41 15.74 -15.61
CA HIS A 495 13.10 16.67 -14.50
C HIS A 495 13.85 16.47 -13.16
N PHE A 496 15.14 16.13 -13.23
CA PHE A 496 16.06 16.21 -12.08
C PHE A 496 17.00 17.41 -12.20
N ASP A 497 17.21 18.13 -11.09
CA ASP A 497 18.20 19.21 -10.93
C ASP A 497 19.61 18.68 -10.68
N ARG A 498 19.72 17.43 -10.18
CA ARG A 498 20.98 16.71 -10.00
C ARG A 498 20.79 15.21 -10.22
N VAL A 499 21.63 14.62 -11.07
CA VAL A 499 21.77 13.17 -11.22
C VAL A 499 23.21 12.78 -10.93
N GLU A 500 23.44 12.04 -9.85
CA GLU A 500 24.77 11.69 -9.36
C GLU A 500 25.06 10.19 -9.48
N PHE A 501 26.14 9.85 -10.18
CA PHE A 501 26.69 8.51 -10.31
C PHE A 501 27.85 8.38 -9.31
N LYS A 502 27.62 7.61 -8.26
CA LYS A 502 28.48 7.55 -7.07
C LYS A 502 29.28 6.25 -6.97
N SER A 503 28.73 5.14 -7.46
CA SER A 503 29.41 3.84 -7.52
C SER A 503 28.76 2.88 -8.52
N GLY A 504 29.49 1.83 -8.86
CA GLY A 504 29.06 0.79 -9.80
C GLY A 504 29.43 1.09 -11.25
N ASP A 505 29.09 0.15 -12.14
CA ASP A 505 29.24 0.31 -13.59
C ASP A 505 27.86 0.57 -14.20
N VAL A 506 27.56 1.84 -14.42
CA VAL A 506 26.26 2.29 -14.91
C VAL A 506 26.29 2.41 -16.44
N VAL A 507 25.23 1.95 -17.11
CA VAL A 507 25.05 2.07 -18.57
C VAL A 507 23.72 2.72 -18.87
N LEU A 508 23.74 3.88 -19.53
CA LEU A 508 22.56 4.57 -20.05
C LEU A 508 22.49 4.41 -21.56
N SER A 509 21.53 3.62 -22.05
CA SER A 509 21.24 3.48 -23.49
C SER A 509 20.01 4.28 -23.92
N GLY A 510 19.17 4.70 -22.97
CA GLY A 510 18.05 5.63 -23.20
C GLY A 510 18.51 7.09 -23.30
N VAL A 511 17.74 7.91 -24.01
CA VAL A 511 17.96 9.37 -24.09
C VAL A 511 17.27 10.05 -22.90
N SER A 512 18.05 10.76 -22.09
CA SER A 512 17.59 11.53 -20.93
C SER A 512 17.46 13.01 -21.26
N THR A 513 16.43 13.66 -20.72
CA THR A 513 16.05 15.04 -21.04
C THR A 513 16.26 16.03 -19.89
N TYR A 514 16.69 15.58 -18.70
CA TYR A 514 17.02 16.47 -17.59
C TYR A 514 18.17 17.43 -17.93
N SER A 515 18.00 18.71 -17.56
CA SER A 515 19.02 19.75 -17.69
C SER A 515 19.79 20.04 -16.40
N GLY A 516 19.45 19.36 -15.30
CA GLY A 516 20.21 19.41 -14.05
C GLY A 516 21.63 18.86 -14.18
N ALA A 517 22.43 19.03 -13.14
CA ALA A 517 23.84 18.62 -13.14
C ALA A 517 23.99 17.09 -13.17
N THR A 518 24.73 16.59 -14.16
CA THR A 518 25.28 15.23 -14.20
C THR A 518 26.56 15.21 -13.37
N VAL A 519 26.59 14.46 -12.28
CA VAL A 519 27.73 14.39 -11.37
C VAL A 519 28.31 13.00 -11.36
N LEU A 520 29.62 12.87 -11.56
CA LEU A 520 30.36 11.63 -11.35
C LEU A 520 31.17 11.80 -10.08
N SER A 521 30.79 11.08 -9.02
CA SER A 521 31.51 11.03 -7.73
C SER A 521 32.28 9.72 -7.52
N GLY A 522 32.10 8.74 -8.41
CA GLY A 522 32.75 7.43 -8.36
C GLY A 522 32.14 6.43 -9.34
N GLY A 523 32.77 5.27 -9.49
CA GLY A 523 32.36 4.25 -10.46
C GLY A 523 32.54 4.68 -11.92
N THR A 524 31.84 4.00 -12.83
CA THR A 524 31.84 4.28 -14.27
C THR A 524 30.43 4.65 -14.74
N LEU A 525 30.26 5.81 -15.38
CA LEU A 525 29.08 6.10 -16.19
C LEU A 525 29.39 5.80 -17.66
N THR A 526 28.62 4.91 -18.29
CA THR A 526 28.67 4.64 -19.72
C THR A 526 27.46 5.24 -20.42
N LEU A 527 27.69 6.06 -21.43
CA LEU A 527 26.66 6.55 -22.35
C LEU A 527 26.73 5.71 -23.63
N ASP A 528 25.73 4.86 -23.85
CA ASP A 528 25.69 3.92 -24.97
C ASP A 528 24.90 4.47 -26.16
N GLY A 529 25.55 5.40 -26.85
CA GLY A 529 25.11 6.10 -28.05
C GLY A 529 25.23 7.61 -27.93
N ALA A 530 24.88 8.33 -29.01
CA ALA A 530 25.00 9.78 -29.05
C ALA A 530 23.96 10.48 -28.15
N ASN A 531 24.31 11.62 -27.56
CA ASN A 531 23.40 12.52 -26.85
C ASN A 531 22.44 11.82 -25.87
N ARG A 532 22.98 10.97 -24.98
CA ARG A 532 22.23 10.23 -23.95
C ARG A 532 21.80 11.09 -22.78
N ILE A 533 22.48 12.23 -22.57
CA ILE A 533 22.11 13.26 -21.61
C ILE A 533 21.79 14.54 -22.40
N ALA A 534 20.88 15.38 -21.89
CA ALA A 534 20.55 16.63 -22.56
C ALA A 534 21.76 17.57 -22.60
N ALA A 535 21.97 18.25 -23.73
CA ALA A 535 23.06 19.21 -23.89
C ALA A 535 22.98 20.44 -22.96
N GLY A 536 21.85 20.64 -22.27
CA GLY A 536 21.69 21.63 -21.20
C GLY A 536 22.22 21.19 -19.84
N SER A 537 22.55 19.91 -19.64
CA SER A 537 23.12 19.39 -18.39
C SER A 537 24.58 19.82 -18.22
N GLN A 538 24.97 20.19 -17.00
CA GLN A 538 26.38 20.38 -16.64
C GLN A 538 27.03 19.02 -16.35
N LEU A 539 28.27 18.81 -16.80
CA LEU A 539 29.08 17.66 -16.38
C LEU A 539 30.02 18.07 -15.25
N ILE A 540 29.83 17.50 -14.07
CA ILE A 540 30.68 17.70 -12.90
C ILE A 540 31.46 16.41 -12.63
N LEU A 541 32.76 16.46 -12.89
CA LEU A 541 33.70 15.39 -12.57
C LEU A 541 34.25 15.61 -11.15
N ASN A 542 33.67 14.89 -10.19
CA ASN A 542 34.04 14.88 -8.78
C ASN A 542 34.66 13.51 -8.41
N GLY A 543 35.46 12.97 -9.34
CA GLY A 543 35.95 11.59 -9.34
C GLY A 543 35.33 10.75 -10.45
N GLY A 544 35.53 9.43 -10.37
CA GLY A 544 34.91 8.44 -11.27
C GLY A 544 35.42 8.46 -12.71
N ALA A 545 34.67 7.77 -13.57
CA ALA A 545 34.97 7.59 -14.99
C ALA A 545 33.74 7.81 -15.88
N LEU A 546 33.90 8.56 -16.97
CA LEU A 546 32.93 8.64 -18.06
C LEU A 546 33.39 7.76 -19.22
N ARG A 547 32.48 7.00 -19.83
CA ARG A 547 32.72 6.19 -21.02
C ARG A 547 31.66 6.49 -22.08
N LEU A 548 32.10 6.73 -23.31
CA LEU A 548 31.22 6.76 -24.47
C LEU A 548 31.36 5.42 -25.22
N THR A 549 30.24 4.81 -25.58
CA THR A 549 30.17 3.69 -26.53
C THR A 549 29.16 4.03 -27.62
N ASN A 550 29.39 3.61 -28.86
CA ASN A 550 28.46 3.78 -29.97
C ASN A 550 28.01 5.24 -30.25
N ALA A 551 28.71 6.26 -29.74
CA ALA A 551 28.26 7.65 -29.75
C ALA A 551 28.58 8.44 -31.02
N GLY A 552 29.29 7.82 -31.99
CA GLY A 552 29.67 8.47 -33.25
C GLY A 552 30.68 9.61 -33.06
N ALA A 553 30.99 10.33 -34.14
CA ALA A 553 31.97 11.43 -34.08
C ALA A 553 31.50 12.59 -33.18
N ASP A 554 30.21 12.93 -33.25
CA ASP A 554 29.60 14.05 -32.51
C ASP A 554 29.46 13.78 -31.00
N GLY A 555 29.45 12.50 -30.60
CA GLY A 555 29.55 12.06 -29.21
C GLY A 555 28.44 12.59 -28.28
N GLN A 556 28.84 13.43 -27.33
CA GLN A 556 27.96 13.98 -26.30
C GLN A 556 28.28 15.46 -26.04
N ALA A 557 27.22 16.29 -25.99
CA ALA A 557 27.31 17.69 -25.61
C ALA A 557 26.82 17.93 -24.17
N PHE A 558 27.36 18.96 -23.51
CA PHE A 558 26.98 19.41 -22.17
C PHE A 558 27.03 20.95 -22.07
N ALA A 559 26.33 21.53 -21.11
CA ALA A 559 26.32 22.97 -20.88
C ALA A 559 27.67 23.48 -20.36
N SER A 560 28.33 22.72 -19.48
CA SER A 560 29.68 23.04 -19.01
C SER A 560 30.44 21.82 -18.48
N LEU A 561 31.76 21.96 -18.36
CA LEU A 561 32.65 21.01 -17.68
C LEU A 561 33.13 21.59 -16.35
N SER A 562 32.99 20.85 -15.25
CA SER A 562 33.68 21.13 -13.97
C SER A 562 34.57 19.95 -13.57
N LEU A 563 35.73 20.23 -12.97
CA LEU A 563 36.66 19.24 -12.42
C LEU A 563 36.94 19.57 -10.94
N LEU A 564 36.34 18.78 -10.04
CA LEU A 564 36.41 18.95 -8.59
C LEU A 564 37.34 17.93 -7.92
N ASP A 565 37.49 16.74 -8.51
CA ASP A 565 38.48 15.72 -8.17
C ASP A 565 38.98 15.04 -9.46
N SER A 566 40.08 14.29 -9.38
CA SER A 566 40.72 13.63 -10.52
C SER A 566 39.80 12.59 -11.16
N ALA A 567 39.68 12.63 -12.49
CA ALA A 567 38.72 11.83 -13.25
C ALA A 567 39.28 11.28 -14.56
N SER A 568 38.59 10.29 -15.12
CA SER A 568 38.95 9.69 -16.41
C SER A 568 37.77 9.69 -17.39
N VAL A 569 38.10 9.79 -18.68
CA VAL A 569 37.15 9.75 -19.78
C VAL A 569 37.67 8.78 -20.85
N ARG A 570 36.82 7.85 -21.26
CA ARG A 570 37.08 6.92 -22.37
C ARG A 570 36.14 7.25 -23.51
N LEU A 571 36.69 7.79 -24.60
CA LEU A 571 35.91 8.39 -25.68
C LEU A 571 35.40 7.41 -26.73
N GLY A 572 35.98 6.20 -26.85
CA GLY A 572 35.54 5.21 -27.85
C GLY A 572 35.56 5.76 -29.29
N SER A 573 36.57 6.58 -29.63
CA SER A 573 36.68 7.36 -30.89
C SER A 573 35.62 8.45 -31.12
N SER A 574 34.86 8.81 -30.09
CA SER A 574 33.94 9.97 -30.08
C SER A 574 34.64 11.23 -29.54
N SER A 575 33.88 12.32 -29.36
CA SER A 575 34.36 13.58 -28.76
C SER A 575 33.36 14.15 -27.74
N LEU A 576 33.76 15.15 -26.95
CA LEU A 576 32.87 15.92 -26.08
C LEU A 576 32.79 17.39 -26.50
N THR A 577 31.60 17.99 -26.41
CA THR A 577 31.40 19.44 -26.65
C THR A 577 30.81 20.09 -25.39
N PHE A 578 31.39 21.21 -24.95
CA PHE A 578 30.93 21.98 -23.80
C PHE A 578 30.57 23.42 -24.22
N ASN A 579 29.44 23.95 -23.72
CA ASN A 579 29.06 25.35 -23.98
C ASN A 579 29.75 26.35 -23.03
N GLY A 580 30.56 25.88 -22.08
CA GLY A 580 31.34 26.71 -21.17
C GLY A 580 32.20 25.90 -20.20
N LEU A 581 32.95 26.60 -19.35
CA LEU A 581 33.72 26.02 -18.25
C LEU A 581 33.06 26.33 -16.90
N GLY A 582 33.03 25.36 -16.01
CA GLY A 582 32.59 25.51 -14.62
C GLY A 582 33.76 25.58 -13.65
N ALA A 583 33.60 25.03 -12.45
CA ALA A 583 34.63 25.07 -11.43
C ALA A 583 35.79 24.10 -11.75
N VAL A 584 37.02 24.57 -11.63
CA VAL A 584 38.25 23.77 -11.75
C VAL A 584 39.03 23.87 -10.46
N VAL A 585 39.20 22.75 -9.75
CA VAL A 585 40.06 22.64 -8.57
C VAL A 585 41.47 22.26 -9.03
N GLY A 586 42.44 23.14 -8.77
CA GLY A 586 43.82 22.98 -9.21
C GLY A 586 44.53 21.78 -8.57
N GLY A 587 45.38 21.09 -9.34
CA GLY A 587 46.12 19.90 -8.92
C GLY A 587 45.46 18.57 -9.28
N ASN A 588 44.17 18.58 -9.63
CA ASN A 588 43.46 17.39 -10.09
C ASN A 588 43.81 17.04 -11.54
N THR A 589 43.84 15.75 -11.86
CA THR A 589 44.14 15.24 -13.20
C THR A 589 42.88 14.89 -13.98
N LEU A 590 42.90 15.14 -15.29
CA LEU A 590 41.85 14.69 -16.22
C LEU A 590 42.51 13.85 -17.33
N SER A 591 42.12 12.59 -17.45
CA SER A 591 42.71 11.67 -18.45
C SER A 591 41.68 11.25 -19.50
N PHE A 592 41.94 11.58 -20.76
CA PHE A 592 41.18 11.07 -21.91
C PHE A 592 41.91 9.88 -22.55
N THR A 593 41.15 8.86 -22.91
CA THR A 593 41.64 7.68 -23.66
C THR A 593 40.71 7.38 -24.83
N GLU A 594 41.26 6.73 -25.86
CA GLU A 594 40.56 6.41 -27.11
C GLU A 594 40.03 7.65 -27.85
N ALA A 595 40.71 8.79 -27.72
CA ALA A 595 40.43 9.97 -28.54
C ALA A 595 40.80 9.70 -30.00
N ALA A 596 39.95 10.15 -30.94
CA ALA A 596 40.16 9.94 -32.38
C ALA A 596 41.40 10.67 -32.91
N THR A 597 42.19 10.02 -33.76
CA THR A 597 43.37 10.62 -34.40
C THR A 597 42.96 11.78 -35.32
N GLY A 598 43.55 12.96 -35.11
CA GLY A 598 43.25 14.16 -35.89
C GLY A 598 41.99 14.92 -35.47
N GLY A 599 41.30 14.48 -34.42
CA GLY A 599 40.18 15.20 -33.79
C GLY A 599 40.54 15.78 -32.42
N TYR A 600 39.61 16.54 -31.85
CA TYR A 600 39.66 16.98 -30.46
C TYR A 600 39.10 15.90 -29.52
N ALA A 601 39.67 15.77 -28.33
CA ALA A 601 39.11 14.96 -27.25
C ALA A 601 37.87 15.65 -26.66
N PHE A 602 37.98 16.96 -26.44
CA PHE A 602 36.87 17.84 -26.11
C PHE A 602 37.10 19.26 -26.63
N ARG A 603 36.03 20.05 -26.67
CA ARG A 603 36.09 21.48 -27.03
C ARG A 603 35.14 22.32 -26.17
N LEU A 604 35.43 23.60 -26.01
CA LEU A 604 34.57 24.57 -25.33
C LEU A 604 34.14 25.69 -26.29
N LEU A 605 32.88 26.12 -26.21
CA LEU A 605 32.35 27.24 -26.99
C LEU A 605 32.95 28.57 -26.52
N GLY A 606 33.63 29.29 -27.42
CA GLY A 606 34.36 30.53 -27.10
C GLY A 606 35.88 30.34 -26.98
N ASP A 607 36.57 31.46 -26.76
CA ASP A 607 38.04 31.51 -26.60
C ASP A 607 38.41 31.44 -25.11
N PHE A 608 38.97 30.32 -24.68
CA PHE A 608 39.46 30.09 -23.32
C PHE A 608 40.99 30.23 -23.22
N SER A 609 41.67 30.69 -24.28
CA SER A 609 43.14 30.70 -24.35
C SER A 609 43.84 31.53 -23.27
N ALA A 610 43.12 32.46 -22.65
CA ALA A 610 43.59 33.30 -21.54
C ALA A 610 42.89 33.01 -20.19
N ASP A 611 41.97 32.04 -20.13
CA ASP A 611 41.24 31.71 -18.90
C ASP A 611 42.13 30.92 -17.93
N THR A 612 42.25 31.39 -16.70
CA THR A 612 43.17 30.80 -15.71
C THR A 612 42.72 29.43 -15.21
N GLY A 613 41.41 29.18 -15.15
CA GLY A 613 40.85 27.87 -14.79
C GLY A 613 41.06 26.84 -15.90
N PHE A 614 40.85 27.24 -17.16
CA PHE A 614 41.15 26.43 -18.33
C PHE A 614 42.65 26.09 -18.44
N LEU A 615 43.53 27.08 -18.27
CA LEU A 615 44.97 26.85 -18.31
C LEU A 615 45.43 25.90 -17.18
N ALA A 616 44.84 25.99 -15.98
CA ALA A 616 45.08 25.05 -14.89
C ALA A 616 44.57 23.63 -15.23
N LEU A 617 43.36 23.51 -15.81
CA LEU A 617 42.79 22.24 -16.27
C LEU A 617 43.70 21.57 -17.31
N ILE A 618 44.09 22.29 -18.36
CA ILE A 618 44.91 21.75 -19.45
C ILE A 618 46.31 21.35 -18.96
N GLY A 619 46.90 22.12 -18.04
CA GLY A 619 48.18 21.79 -17.42
C GLY A 619 48.22 20.42 -16.73
N MET A 620 47.05 19.91 -16.30
CA MET A 620 46.89 18.60 -15.67
C MET A 620 46.07 17.60 -16.52
N THR A 621 45.80 17.94 -17.79
CA THR A 621 45.03 17.08 -18.71
C THR A 621 45.97 16.24 -19.59
N SER A 622 45.66 14.95 -19.72
CA SER A 622 46.31 14.04 -20.67
C SER A 622 45.31 13.43 -21.65
N ILE A 623 45.74 13.16 -22.88
CA ILE A 623 44.94 12.55 -23.95
C ILE A 623 45.78 11.44 -24.58
N ASN A 624 45.29 10.20 -24.55
CA ASN A 624 46.00 9.01 -25.04
C ASN A 624 47.44 8.88 -24.45
N GLY A 625 47.62 9.28 -23.20
CA GLY A 625 48.93 9.27 -22.50
C GLY A 625 49.87 10.43 -22.88
N GLN A 626 49.47 11.32 -23.78
CA GLN A 626 50.21 12.54 -24.15
C GLN A 626 49.64 13.74 -23.39
N ARG A 627 50.43 14.81 -23.21
CA ARG A 627 49.92 16.08 -22.66
C ARG A 627 48.84 16.68 -23.59
N ALA A 628 47.85 17.35 -23.03
CA ALA A 628 46.89 18.12 -23.82
C ALA A 628 47.54 19.38 -24.45
N MET A 629 47.03 19.76 -25.61
CA MET A 629 47.26 21.05 -26.27
C MET A 629 45.90 21.64 -26.67
N PHE A 630 45.82 22.94 -26.89
CA PHE A 630 44.59 23.60 -27.32
C PHE A 630 44.83 24.59 -28.46
N HIS A 631 43.79 24.87 -29.24
CA HIS A 631 43.74 26.00 -30.17
C HIS A 631 42.33 26.58 -30.24
N PHE A 632 42.22 27.90 -30.34
CA PHE A 632 40.96 28.54 -30.70
C PHE A 632 40.76 28.51 -32.22
N ASN A 633 39.64 27.96 -32.69
CA ASN A 633 39.33 27.77 -34.11
C ASN A 633 38.46 28.89 -34.72
N GLY A 634 38.13 29.93 -33.95
CA GLY A 634 37.21 31.01 -34.33
C GLY A 634 35.79 30.88 -33.74
N ALA A 635 35.40 29.70 -33.26
CA ALA A 635 34.14 29.46 -32.55
C ALA A 635 34.32 28.65 -31.25
N TYR A 636 35.25 27.70 -31.24
CA TYR A 636 35.54 26.83 -30.10
C TYR A 636 37.04 26.83 -29.78
N THR A 637 37.35 26.61 -28.52
CA THR A 637 38.67 26.20 -28.05
C THR A 637 38.71 24.67 -28.07
N ASP A 638 39.36 24.10 -29.10
CA ASP A 638 39.50 22.67 -29.30
C ASP A 638 40.71 22.14 -28.51
N VAL A 639 40.56 20.98 -27.87
CA VAL A 639 41.61 20.36 -27.04
C VAL A 639 42.03 19.01 -27.63
N THR A 640 43.30 18.89 -27.99
CA THR A 640 43.89 17.80 -28.76
C THR A 640 45.09 17.18 -28.04
N ALA A 641 45.46 15.95 -28.40
CA ALA A 641 46.69 15.34 -27.92
C ALA A 641 47.92 16.04 -28.53
N ALA A 642 48.95 16.31 -27.72
CA ALA A 642 50.18 16.90 -28.24
C ALA A 642 50.87 15.97 -29.24
N ALA A 643 51.07 16.46 -30.47
CA ALA A 643 51.78 15.72 -31.51
C ALA A 643 53.13 15.19 -31.00
N VAL A 644 53.27 13.86 -30.96
CA VAL A 644 54.57 13.21 -30.80
C VAL A 644 55.33 13.43 -32.11
N PRO A 645 56.49 14.13 -32.11
CA PRO A 645 57.26 14.31 -33.33
C PRO A 645 57.71 12.95 -33.84
N GLU A 646 57.44 12.65 -35.11
CA GLU A 646 57.75 11.33 -35.66
C GLU A 646 59.26 11.04 -35.59
N PRO A 647 59.67 9.76 -35.53
CA PRO A 647 61.09 9.39 -35.54
C PRO A 647 61.85 10.00 -36.73
N ALA A 648 61.18 10.21 -37.86
CA ALA A 648 61.73 10.91 -39.03
C ALA A 648 62.06 12.39 -38.75
N THR A 649 61.27 13.10 -37.95
CA THR A 649 61.55 14.49 -37.56
C THR A 649 62.81 14.58 -36.71
N TYR A 650 62.98 13.66 -35.76
CA TYR A 650 64.22 13.56 -34.98
C TYR A 650 65.41 13.11 -35.83
N ALA A 651 65.22 12.15 -36.75
CA ALA A 651 66.27 11.70 -37.66
C ALA A 651 66.72 12.81 -38.64
N MET A 652 65.80 13.65 -39.12
CA MET A 652 66.09 14.80 -39.97
C MET A 652 66.79 15.93 -39.19
N LEU A 653 66.38 16.19 -37.95
CA LEU A 653 67.07 17.15 -37.07
C LEU A 653 68.50 16.70 -36.75
N LEU A 654 68.67 15.44 -36.34
CA LEU A 654 69.98 14.85 -36.05
C LEU A 654 70.85 14.71 -37.30
N GLY A 655 70.27 14.36 -38.45
CA GLY A 655 70.94 14.32 -39.75
C GLY A 655 71.40 15.71 -40.21
N GLY A 656 70.56 16.74 -40.04
CA GLY A 656 70.92 18.13 -40.29
C GLY A 656 72.04 18.64 -39.39
N LEU A 657 71.99 18.35 -38.09
CA LEU A 657 73.06 18.65 -37.14
C LEU A 657 74.36 17.89 -37.48
N GLY A 658 74.26 16.64 -37.93
CA GLY A 658 75.38 15.84 -38.42
C GLY A 658 76.03 16.45 -39.68
N LEU A 659 75.22 16.94 -40.62
CA LEU A 659 75.67 17.67 -41.81
C LEU A 659 76.39 18.99 -41.44
N ILE A 660 75.83 19.76 -40.50
CA ILE A 660 76.48 20.99 -39.98
C ILE A 660 77.81 20.64 -39.29
N GLY A 661 77.85 19.58 -38.48
CA GLY A 661 79.08 19.07 -37.87
C GLY A 661 80.14 18.67 -38.90
N ALA A 662 79.74 17.99 -39.98
CA ALA A 662 80.63 17.63 -41.09
C ALA A 662 81.15 18.87 -41.86
N MET A 663 80.32 19.89 -42.07
CA MET A 663 80.72 21.16 -42.68
C MET A 663 81.69 21.95 -41.79
N VAL A 664 81.46 22.02 -40.48
CA VAL A 664 82.37 22.65 -39.51
C VAL A 664 83.71 21.90 -39.44
N ARG A 665 83.69 20.56 -39.49
CA ARG A 665 84.91 19.74 -39.57
C ARG A 665 85.68 20.02 -40.86
N ARG A 666 85.02 20.12 -42.02
CA ARG A 666 85.66 20.50 -43.29
C ARG A 666 86.27 21.90 -43.23
N ARG A 667 85.60 22.90 -42.62
CA ARG A 667 86.17 24.24 -42.43
C ARG A 667 87.40 24.27 -41.52
N LYS A 668 87.54 23.36 -40.55
CA LYS A 668 88.76 23.23 -39.71
C LYS A 668 89.89 22.43 -40.35
N GLN A 669 89.66 21.78 -41.50
CA GLN A 669 90.68 21.07 -42.29
C GLN A 669 91.06 21.80 -43.58
N GLY A 670 90.61 23.06 -43.72
CA GLY A 670 91.03 23.99 -44.77
C GLY A 670 91.88 25.12 -44.19
N VAL A 671 93.09 24.77 -43.75
CA VAL A 671 94.25 25.66 -43.54
C VAL A 671 95.39 25.06 -44.35
#